data_AF-A0A7C2HP56-F1
#
_entry.id   AF-A0A7C2HP56-F1
#
_cell.length_a   1.000
_cell.length_b   1.000
_cell.length_c   1.000
_cell.angle_alpha   90.00
_cell.angle_beta   90.00
_cell.angle_gamma   90.00
#
_symmetry.space_group_name_H-M   'P 1'
#
loop_
_entity.id
_entity.type
_entity.pdbx_description
1 polymer ?
#
loop_
_entity_poly.entity_id
_entity_poly.type
_entity_poly.pdbx_seq_one_letter_code
_entity_poly.pdbx_strand_id
1 'polypeptide(L)'
;MGGGYRGPGRPWEGVSHAGTPCQAIDFIDVTESVYVRFTKLSDPLPARAPGPMVQRGPAWSRARPRGPARSATSGLSCPPAGAGGIPAEGSALRGPAAGPRFGSKQQETRKARAVMRWMLRLAGGLGILGLIGLAVLAFIPGEKVAAILGEEVLAATGQRLEIGGDVRPVLWPEPGVRIGEVRLVPAEGGGAPLLEARALNVGIAPRAIWGGEIRVTRVEIVAPVIRLHRDAAGRANWAAPGAAADRDAGDGDGDGAVPAAAVPGRIALDAGRVTGGRIEFSDESRGTAWLAEAVDLRLAAPGGGPARLSLEAVLDGAPLTLEATVDDLAAALSGGVSPVAAEAAAGHATARFAGRAGFRPAMAEGRLEATAPGIGALLAALGIDGPQPPPGLGRDSAALTGELTLTREGTVHLREGSLTLDGNRVTGAADLTPGGARPKLAARLSAGELAFPALAPGGAGAGRDEARAAGWPDDPIATGWLGLFDGQVRLTADSLTFGGTRLSPLDATVTAERSRMVFDIARAGAFGGTLTGSFVANGRGGFSARTDLRARGVDLRAFLSAFLGYDRLTGSGDVAFRALGVGDSVAALARSLEGEGSLRLAGGELKGVDLSAMLRFLDPARVGEETATRYDHLTASWTIAEGVMRTADLTLEAPLVTATGAGSADIGARTLDMRIKPVALAGPEGQGGTRVPLRITGPWAAPRFTLDMEAVARDALAERLEEVQADIAADLGIEPAEGESLEDAAKRRLEEIALEELERALGGE
;
A
#
# COMPACT_ATOMS: atom_id res chain seq x y z
N MET A 1 25.63 -13.87 -48.31
CA MET A 1 26.63 -13.46 -49.33
C MET A 1 26.64 -11.95 -49.41
N GLY A 2 27.79 -11.33 -49.68
CA GLY A 2 27.99 -9.87 -49.69
C GLY A 2 28.37 -9.30 -48.30
N GLY A 3 29.50 -8.60 -48.09
CA GLY A 3 30.70 -8.43 -48.94
C GLY A 3 31.30 -7.01 -48.87
N GLY A 4 32.58 -6.89 -48.48
CA GLY A 4 33.34 -5.61 -48.39
C GLY A 4 33.21 -4.90 -47.02
N TYR A 5 34.17 -4.82 -46.09
CA TYR A 5 35.63 -5.04 -45.99
C TYR A 5 36.56 -3.81 -46.22
N ARG A 6 37.51 -3.63 -45.28
CA ARG A 6 38.57 -2.57 -45.12
C ARG A 6 38.02 -1.25 -44.51
N GLY A 7 38.51 -0.68 -43.40
CA GLY A 7 39.77 -0.83 -42.62
C GLY A 7 40.78 0.30 -42.95
N PRO A 8 41.86 0.57 -42.17
CA PRO A 8 42.28 0.10 -40.82
C PRO A 8 42.71 1.27 -39.87
N GLY A 9 43.37 0.99 -38.72
CA GLY A 9 44.21 2.01 -38.04
C GLY A 9 44.27 2.01 -36.49
N ARG A 10 45.19 1.25 -35.90
CA ARG A 10 45.77 1.45 -34.54
C ARG A 10 46.94 2.48 -34.65
N PRO A 11 47.49 3.16 -33.60
CA PRO A 11 47.98 2.56 -32.34
C PRO A 11 47.83 3.40 -31.03
N TRP A 12 47.98 2.79 -29.83
CA TRP A 12 49.09 2.92 -28.84
C TRP A 12 49.47 4.38 -28.49
N GLU A 13 49.58 4.87 -27.24
CA GLU A 13 50.42 4.53 -26.06
C GLU A 13 49.87 5.40 -24.87
N GLY A 14 50.23 5.31 -23.58
CA GLY A 14 51.15 4.47 -22.80
C GLY A 14 50.93 4.82 -21.30
N VAL A 15 51.02 3.89 -20.35
CA VAL A 15 52.25 3.54 -19.60
C VAL A 15 52.49 4.38 -18.32
N SER A 16 52.48 3.67 -17.17
CA SER A 16 53.26 3.89 -15.93
C SER A 16 52.75 4.89 -14.86
N HIS A 17 53.05 4.75 -13.56
CA HIS A 17 53.61 3.61 -12.79
C HIS A 17 53.22 3.72 -11.29
N ALA A 18 53.06 2.55 -10.64
CA ALA A 18 53.59 2.11 -9.34
C ALA A 18 53.76 3.07 -8.14
N GLY A 19 53.50 2.57 -6.92
CA GLY A 19 54.10 3.11 -5.68
C GLY A 19 53.26 3.06 -4.40
N THR A 20 53.21 1.90 -3.75
CA THR A 20 52.90 1.68 -2.30
C THR A 20 53.98 2.27 -1.37
N PRO A 21 53.92 2.19 -0.01
CA PRO A 21 52.82 1.97 0.96
C PRO A 21 52.90 2.95 2.20
N CYS A 22 52.36 2.51 3.36
CA CYS A 22 52.44 3.14 4.72
C CYS A 22 51.47 4.33 4.95
N GLN A 23 50.93 4.60 6.15
CA GLN A 23 51.27 4.16 7.51
C GLN A 23 50.00 4.14 8.42
N ALA A 24 50.03 3.46 9.57
CA ALA A 24 48.96 3.44 10.59
C ALA A 24 49.29 4.35 11.80
N ILE A 25 48.47 4.32 12.88
CA ILE A 25 48.68 4.89 14.25
C ILE A 25 48.31 6.40 14.38
N ASP A 26 47.56 6.91 15.37
CA ASP A 26 46.82 6.29 16.51
C ASP A 26 45.65 7.15 17.06
N PHE A 27 44.96 6.59 18.06
CA PHE A 27 43.98 7.20 19.01
C PHE A 27 44.30 8.62 19.55
N ILE A 28 43.23 9.34 19.97
CA ILE A 28 43.12 9.95 21.33
C ILE A 28 41.64 10.19 21.70
N ASP A 29 41.34 10.05 22.99
CA ASP A 29 40.03 10.14 23.65
C ASP A 29 40.01 11.36 24.60
N VAL A 30 38.97 12.21 24.54
CA VAL A 30 38.70 13.25 25.57
C VAL A 30 37.18 13.54 25.68
N THR A 31 36.65 13.37 26.88
CA THR A 31 35.34 13.84 27.33
C THR A 31 35.33 15.32 27.71
N GLU A 32 34.28 16.08 27.36
CA GLU A 32 33.60 16.96 28.34
C GLU A 32 32.24 17.52 27.86
N SER A 33 31.35 17.58 28.84
CA SER A 33 30.06 18.26 28.95
C SER A 33 30.06 19.78 28.65
N VAL A 34 28.87 20.37 28.37
CA VAL A 34 28.26 21.42 29.22
C VAL A 34 26.82 21.78 28.81
N TYR A 35 26.00 22.05 29.84
CA TYR A 35 24.62 22.55 29.80
C TYR A 35 24.57 24.08 29.55
N VAL A 36 23.66 24.61 28.73
CA VAL A 36 23.23 26.03 28.83
C VAL A 36 21.71 26.15 28.67
N ARG A 37 21.08 26.80 29.65
CA ARG A 37 19.67 27.23 29.64
C ARG A 37 19.52 28.57 28.93
N PHE A 38 18.34 28.86 28.36
CA PHE A 38 17.82 30.23 28.27
C PHE A 38 16.35 30.30 28.71
N THR A 39 16.01 31.31 29.53
CA THR A 39 14.65 31.58 30.02
C THR A 39 14.46 33.07 30.34
N LYS A 40 13.44 33.70 29.72
CA LYS A 40 12.81 35.01 30.05
C LYS A 40 13.75 36.25 29.92
N LEU A 41 13.32 37.52 29.78
CA LEU A 41 12.08 38.32 30.03
C LEU A 41 11.88 39.35 28.86
N SER A 42 10.82 40.17 28.70
CA SER A 42 9.39 40.20 29.12
C SER A 42 8.65 41.45 28.56
N ASP A 43 7.35 41.31 28.20
CA ASP A 43 6.28 42.35 28.27
C ASP A 43 6.38 43.65 27.41
N PRO A 44 5.31 44.50 27.25
CA PRO A 44 3.98 44.48 27.89
C PRO A 44 2.72 44.69 26.98
N LEU A 45 1.53 44.60 27.62
CA LEU A 45 0.17 44.90 27.12
C LEU A 45 -0.23 46.40 27.21
N PRO A 46 -1.40 46.79 26.62
CA PRO A 46 -2.53 47.30 27.45
C PRO A 46 -3.94 46.77 26.98
N ALA A 47 -4.86 46.35 27.88
CA ALA A 47 -6.01 47.08 28.49
C ALA A 47 -7.10 47.61 27.50
N ARG A 48 -8.44 47.57 27.72
CA ARG A 48 -9.32 47.48 28.92
C ARG A 48 -10.79 47.02 28.58
N ALA A 49 -11.67 46.82 29.58
CA ALA A 49 -13.02 46.17 29.56
C ALA A 49 -14.24 47.14 29.31
N PRO A 50 -15.59 46.91 29.60
CA PRO A 50 -16.30 45.86 30.42
C PRO A 50 -17.80 45.41 30.13
N GLY A 51 -18.16 44.16 30.56
CA GLY A 51 -19.44 43.66 31.20
C GLY A 51 -20.87 43.85 30.59
N PRO A 52 -21.99 43.36 31.23
CA PRO A 52 -22.20 42.34 32.30
C PRO A 52 -23.49 41.43 32.16
N MET A 53 -23.88 40.69 33.23
CA MET A 53 -25.17 39.94 33.55
C MET A 53 -25.30 38.42 33.22
N VAL A 54 -26.02 37.51 33.93
CA VAL A 54 -26.71 37.48 35.28
C VAL A 54 -27.04 36.01 35.78
N GLN A 55 -26.84 35.76 37.09
CA GLN A 55 -27.48 34.81 38.08
C GLN A 55 -27.89 33.31 37.88
N ARG A 56 -27.76 32.57 39.03
CA ARG A 56 -28.65 31.56 39.72
C ARG A 56 -28.39 30.02 39.62
N GLY A 57 -28.36 29.39 40.81
CA GLY A 57 -28.80 28.01 41.12
C GLY A 57 -29.94 28.06 42.19
N PRO A 58 -30.17 27.08 43.11
CA PRO A 58 -29.59 25.73 43.25
C PRO A 58 -30.53 24.58 43.79
N ALA A 59 -30.02 23.34 43.85
CA ALA A 59 -30.23 22.29 44.89
C ALA A 59 -31.56 21.49 45.07
N TRP A 60 -31.49 20.48 45.99
CA TRP A 60 -32.51 19.58 46.61
C TRP A 60 -32.69 18.17 45.97
N SER A 61 -32.88 17.05 46.71
CA SER A 61 -33.06 16.80 48.17
C SER A 61 -32.65 15.38 48.66
N ARG A 62 -32.72 15.13 49.98
CA ARG A 62 -32.52 13.83 50.69
C ARG A 62 -33.87 13.20 51.10
N ALA A 63 -33.94 11.88 51.32
CA ALA A 63 -34.55 11.26 52.53
C ALA A 63 -34.39 9.72 52.63
N ARG A 64 -34.32 9.19 53.87
CA ARG A 64 -34.53 7.79 54.33
C ARG A 64 -36.01 7.64 54.85
N PRO A 65 -36.54 6.57 55.53
CA PRO A 65 -35.88 5.38 56.13
C PRO A 65 -36.68 4.03 56.27
N ARG A 66 -36.04 3.07 56.98
CA ARG A 66 -36.54 1.87 57.74
C ARG A 66 -36.75 0.53 57.01
N GLY A 67 -36.34 -0.57 57.67
CA GLY A 67 -36.37 -1.98 57.22
C GLY A 67 -37.56 -2.79 57.80
N PRO A 68 -37.48 -4.14 58.03
CA PRO A 68 -36.32 -4.88 58.56
C PRO A 68 -36.01 -6.32 58.01
N ALA A 69 -34.81 -6.84 58.37
CA ALA A 69 -34.34 -8.24 58.63
C ALA A 69 -35.01 -9.48 57.95
N ARG A 70 -34.25 -10.49 57.46
CA ARG A 70 -33.35 -11.41 58.22
C ARG A 70 -32.43 -12.27 57.31
N SER A 71 -31.30 -12.74 57.87
CA SER A 71 -30.53 -14.01 57.60
C SER A 71 -30.08 -14.39 56.17
N ALA A 72 -28.89 -14.96 55.92
CA ALA A 72 -27.70 -15.23 56.76
C ALA A 72 -26.46 -15.57 55.88
N THR A 73 -25.26 -15.36 56.45
CA THR A 73 -23.91 -16.00 56.22
C THR A 73 -23.65 -16.87 54.96
N SER A 74 -22.45 -16.87 54.34
CA SER A 74 -21.08 -16.44 54.75
C SER A 74 -20.18 -16.30 53.49
N GLY A 75 -19.03 -15.62 53.44
CA GLY A 75 -18.15 -15.07 54.48
C GLY A 75 -16.95 -15.99 54.78
N LEU A 76 -15.68 -15.58 54.80
CA LEU A 76 -15.04 -14.33 54.33
C LEU A 76 -13.51 -14.55 54.26
N SER A 77 -12.78 -13.63 53.62
CA SER A 77 -11.33 -13.63 53.41
C SER A 77 -10.50 -13.06 54.58
N CYS A 78 -9.17 -13.12 54.45
CA CYS A 78 -8.15 -12.68 55.42
C CYS A 78 -8.16 -11.17 55.77
N PRO A 79 -7.49 -10.80 56.89
CA PRO A 79 -6.90 -9.47 57.09
C PRO A 79 -5.37 -9.51 57.40
N PRO A 80 -4.66 -8.38 57.29
CA PRO A 80 -3.31 -8.19 57.86
C PRO A 80 -3.23 -7.02 58.90
N ALA A 81 -2.15 -7.01 59.70
CA ALA A 81 -1.48 -5.90 60.42
C ALA A 81 -2.29 -4.82 61.21
N GLY A 82 -1.84 -4.28 62.36
CA GLY A 82 -0.65 -4.53 63.18
C GLY A 82 -0.43 -3.46 64.28
N ALA A 83 0.57 -3.67 65.14
CA ALA A 83 1.24 -2.73 66.07
C ALA A 83 0.49 -2.06 67.26
N GLY A 84 1.13 -2.13 68.45
CA GLY A 84 1.16 -1.04 69.46
C GLY A 84 0.65 -1.33 70.88
N GLY A 85 1.51 -1.14 71.91
CA GLY A 85 1.09 -0.82 73.28
C GLY A 85 1.53 -1.77 74.42
N ILE A 86 2.45 -1.30 75.26
CA ILE A 86 2.81 -1.75 76.64
C ILE A 86 2.11 -0.71 77.59
N PRO A 87 1.76 -0.90 78.90
CA PRO A 87 2.52 -1.66 79.92
C PRO A 87 1.76 -2.29 81.13
N ALA A 88 2.56 -2.86 82.06
CA ALA A 88 2.35 -2.89 83.54
C ALA A 88 1.15 -3.68 84.11
N GLU A 89 1.13 -4.17 85.37
CA GLU A 89 2.13 -4.36 86.44
C GLU A 89 1.59 -5.35 87.48
N GLY A 90 2.46 -6.05 88.22
CA GLY A 90 2.14 -6.69 89.52
C GLY A 90 1.15 -7.87 89.52
N SER A 91 1.09 -8.71 90.55
CA SER A 91 1.96 -8.82 91.74
C SER A 91 1.95 -10.26 92.32
N ALA A 92 2.99 -10.56 93.10
CA ALA A 92 3.37 -11.88 93.64
C ALA A 92 2.30 -12.65 94.43
N LEU A 93 2.59 -13.92 94.76
CA LEU A 93 2.61 -14.41 96.16
C LEU A 93 3.31 -15.79 96.33
N ARG A 94 4.30 -15.83 97.24
CA ARG A 94 4.76 -16.95 98.12
C ARG A 94 5.39 -18.24 97.54
N GLY A 95 6.64 -18.47 97.96
CA GLY A 95 7.17 -19.81 98.32
C GLY A 95 6.72 -20.25 99.73
N PRO A 96 7.23 -21.37 100.29
CA PRO A 96 8.66 -21.48 100.63
C PRO A 96 9.28 -22.88 100.33
N ALA A 97 10.51 -23.09 100.83
CA ALA A 97 11.43 -24.16 100.43
C ALA A 97 11.42 -25.42 101.32
N ALA A 98 11.84 -26.56 100.74
CA ALA A 98 12.62 -27.62 101.39
C ALA A 98 13.27 -28.53 100.32
N GLY A 99 14.57 -28.80 100.43
CA GLY A 99 15.27 -29.86 99.66
C GLY A 99 15.58 -31.08 100.56
N PRO A 100 16.59 -31.89 100.25
CA PRO A 100 17.08 -32.30 98.93
C PRO A 100 17.02 -33.84 98.77
N ARG A 101 16.99 -34.39 97.54
CA ARG A 101 17.27 -35.84 97.33
C ARG A 101 18.17 -36.11 96.12
N PHE A 102 19.09 -37.04 96.35
CA PHE A 102 20.10 -37.52 95.41
C PHE A 102 19.50 -38.27 94.22
N GLY A 103 20.22 -38.24 93.09
CA GLY A 103 20.32 -39.39 92.19
C GLY A 103 19.55 -39.32 90.87
N SER A 104 20.23 -38.95 89.78
CA SER A 104 20.33 -39.79 88.56
C SER A 104 21.08 -39.10 87.41
N LYS A 105 22.42 -39.17 87.38
CA LYS A 105 23.26 -38.78 86.23
C LYS A 105 23.12 -39.74 85.01
N GLN A 106 21.92 -40.28 84.73
CA GLN A 106 21.69 -41.28 83.67
C GLN A 106 20.66 -40.91 82.59
N GLN A 107 19.83 -39.86 82.76
CA GLN A 107 18.78 -39.58 81.76
C GLN A 107 19.22 -38.72 80.55
N GLU A 108 20.20 -37.82 80.68
CA GLU A 108 20.61 -36.95 79.55
C GLU A 108 21.30 -37.70 78.39
N THR A 109 22.06 -38.76 78.67
CA THR A 109 22.84 -39.46 77.62
C THR A 109 22.01 -40.37 76.71
N ARG A 110 20.70 -40.52 76.94
CA ARG A 110 19.79 -41.27 76.05
C ARG A 110 19.15 -40.38 74.97
N LYS A 111 18.77 -39.13 75.27
CA LYS A 111 18.15 -38.22 74.28
C LYS A 111 19.14 -37.82 73.18
N ALA A 112 20.38 -37.46 73.54
CA ALA A 112 21.42 -37.11 72.57
C ALA A 112 21.73 -38.25 71.58
N ARG A 113 21.79 -39.51 72.05
CA ARG A 113 22.02 -40.67 71.18
C ARG A 113 20.85 -40.98 70.25
N ALA A 114 19.61 -40.66 70.65
CA ALA A 114 18.43 -40.84 69.81
C ALA A 114 18.37 -39.82 68.66
N VAL A 115 18.64 -38.54 68.94
CA VAL A 115 18.71 -37.47 67.93
C VAL A 115 19.88 -37.71 66.98
N MET A 116 21.07 -38.00 67.51
CA MET A 116 22.26 -38.33 66.70
C MET A 116 22.00 -39.51 65.74
N ARG A 117 21.33 -40.58 66.20
CA ARG A 117 20.94 -41.72 65.34
C ARG A 117 19.91 -41.35 64.27
N TRP A 118 18.99 -40.43 64.55
CA TRP A 118 18.06 -39.93 63.54
C TRP A 118 18.73 -39.03 62.51
N MET A 119 19.66 -38.17 62.94
CA MET A 119 20.47 -37.36 62.02
C MET A 119 21.40 -38.21 61.15
N LEU A 120 22.04 -39.26 61.70
CA LEU A 120 22.83 -40.22 60.91
C LEU A 120 21.97 -41.08 59.97
N ARG A 121 20.70 -41.36 60.32
CA ARG A 121 19.75 -42.03 59.41
C ARG A 121 19.23 -41.11 58.33
N LEU A 122 19.04 -39.82 58.60
CA LEU A 122 18.71 -38.80 57.61
C LEU A 122 19.89 -38.50 56.68
N ALA A 123 21.10 -38.34 57.21
CA ALA A 123 22.32 -38.15 56.43
C ALA A 123 22.70 -39.41 55.64
N GLY A 124 22.55 -40.61 56.22
CA GLY A 124 22.68 -41.87 55.51
C GLY A 124 21.58 -42.08 54.46
N GLY A 125 20.35 -41.63 54.74
CA GLY A 125 19.23 -41.62 53.80
C GLY A 125 19.45 -40.67 52.62
N LEU A 126 19.89 -39.44 52.86
CA LEU A 126 20.32 -38.51 51.81
C LEU A 126 21.55 -39.02 51.05
N GLY A 127 22.50 -39.65 51.75
CA GLY A 127 23.66 -40.29 51.14
C GLY A 127 23.25 -41.39 50.19
N ILE A 128 22.37 -42.30 50.62
CA ILE A 128 21.78 -43.35 49.78
C ILE A 128 20.95 -42.76 48.64
N LEU A 129 20.16 -41.70 48.87
CA LEU A 129 19.39 -41.03 47.83
C LEU A 129 20.30 -40.39 46.77
N GLY A 130 21.40 -39.76 47.20
CA GLY A 130 22.43 -39.21 46.32
C GLY A 130 23.23 -40.28 45.58
N LEU A 131 23.48 -41.43 46.21
CA LEU A 131 24.17 -42.58 45.61
C LEU A 131 23.26 -43.32 44.62
N ILE A 132 21.95 -43.42 44.90
CA ILE A 132 20.92 -43.86 43.94
C ILE A 132 20.83 -42.87 42.78
N GLY A 133 20.82 -41.56 43.04
CA GLY A 133 20.87 -40.52 42.00
C GLY A 133 22.11 -40.67 41.11
N LEU A 134 23.29 -40.87 41.71
CA LEU A 134 24.56 -41.10 41.00
C LEU A 134 24.55 -42.42 40.21
N ALA A 135 23.94 -43.48 40.75
CA ALA A 135 23.79 -44.76 40.06
C ALA A 135 22.82 -44.67 38.88
N VAL A 136 21.72 -43.91 39.01
CA VAL A 136 20.80 -43.59 37.90
C VAL A 136 21.50 -42.73 36.85
N LEU A 137 22.31 -41.75 37.26
CA LEU A 137 23.14 -40.93 36.35
C LEU A 137 24.10 -41.79 35.53
N ALA A 138 24.73 -42.80 36.16
CA ALA A 138 25.60 -43.77 35.50
C ALA A 138 24.86 -44.81 34.63
N PHE A 139 23.53 -44.91 34.74
CA PHE A 139 22.68 -45.85 33.99
C PHE A 139 21.91 -45.21 32.82
N ILE A 140 22.08 -43.90 32.56
CA ILE A 140 21.56 -43.23 31.36
C ILE A 140 22.63 -43.35 30.26
N PRO A 141 22.44 -44.20 29.21
CA PRO A 141 23.39 -44.33 28.12
C PRO A 141 23.25 -43.15 27.15
N GLY A 142 23.91 -42.04 27.46
CA GLY A 142 23.82 -40.79 26.69
C GLY A 142 24.09 -40.99 25.20
N GLU A 143 25.09 -41.82 24.87
CA GLU A 143 25.49 -42.17 23.50
C GLU A 143 24.39 -42.90 22.73
N LYS A 144 23.59 -43.75 23.40
CA LYS A 144 22.44 -44.42 22.77
C LYS A 144 21.30 -43.44 22.51
N VAL A 145 21.04 -42.53 23.44
CA VAL A 145 20.03 -41.47 23.25
C VAL A 145 20.43 -40.57 22.09
N ALA A 146 21.70 -40.16 22.04
CA ALA A 146 22.27 -39.38 20.94
C ALA A 146 22.16 -40.10 19.57
N ALA A 147 22.45 -41.40 19.51
CA ALA A 147 22.32 -42.18 18.28
C ALA A 147 20.87 -42.26 17.78
N ILE A 148 19.92 -42.58 18.67
CA ILE A 148 18.49 -42.67 18.33
C ILE A 148 17.94 -41.31 17.84
N LEU A 149 18.35 -40.21 18.48
CA LEU A 149 18.01 -38.86 18.02
C LEU A 149 18.56 -38.57 16.62
N GLY A 150 19.80 -39.00 16.33
CA GLY A 150 20.40 -38.85 15.01
C GLY A 150 19.65 -39.61 13.91
N GLU A 151 19.23 -40.85 14.19
CA GLU A 151 18.44 -41.67 13.27
C GLU A 151 17.05 -41.08 13.00
N GLU A 152 16.32 -40.67 14.05
CA GLU A 152 14.98 -40.08 13.91
C GLU A 152 15.02 -38.70 13.22
N VAL A 153 16.03 -37.88 13.51
CA VAL A 153 16.21 -36.58 12.81
C VAL A 153 16.55 -36.79 11.33
N LEU A 154 17.40 -37.78 11.00
CA LEU A 154 17.68 -38.14 9.61
C LEU A 154 16.42 -38.64 8.89
N ALA A 155 15.62 -39.48 9.54
CA ALA A 155 14.36 -39.99 8.98
C ALA A 155 13.30 -38.89 8.79
N ALA A 156 13.22 -37.91 9.70
CA ALA A 156 12.22 -36.85 9.66
C ALA A 156 12.59 -35.65 8.78
N THR A 157 13.89 -35.36 8.61
CA THR A 157 14.38 -34.12 7.95
C THR A 157 15.28 -34.35 6.74
N GLY A 158 15.82 -35.56 6.54
CA GLY A 158 16.87 -35.83 5.56
C GLY A 158 18.24 -35.23 5.90
N GLN A 159 18.41 -34.65 7.10
CA GLN A 159 19.66 -34.04 7.57
C GLN A 159 20.35 -34.96 8.59
N ARG A 160 21.68 -35.04 8.54
CA ARG A 160 22.48 -35.74 9.55
C ARG A 160 22.70 -34.82 10.75
N LEU A 161 22.39 -35.32 11.96
CA LEU A 161 22.78 -34.68 13.21
C LEU A 161 24.23 -35.02 13.53
N GLU A 162 25.12 -34.05 13.43
CA GLU A 162 26.50 -34.13 13.89
C GLU A 162 26.61 -33.61 15.33
N ILE A 163 27.37 -34.32 16.16
CA ILE A 163 27.57 -34.03 17.58
C ILE A 163 29.05 -33.72 17.79
N GLY A 164 29.35 -32.44 18.01
CA GLY A 164 30.72 -31.92 18.13
C GLY A 164 31.23 -31.80 19.58
N GLY A 165 30.40 -32.08 20.59
CA GLY A 165 30.77 -31.96 22.00
C GLY A 165 30.23 -33.08 22.88
N ASP A 166 30.68 -33.08 24.15
CA ASP A 166 30.33 -34.12 25.13
C ASP A 166 28.82 -34.35 25.27
N VAL A 167 28.45 -35.62 25.39
CA VAL A 167 27.11 -36.05 25.79
C VAL A 167 27.13 -36.33 27.30
N ARG A 168 26.34 -35.61 28.09
CA ARG A 168 26.34 -35.72 29.55
C ARG A 168 24.92 -35.93 30.09
N PRO A 169 24.69 -36.92 30.98
CA PRO A 169 23.40 -37.08 31.63
C PRO A 169 23.13 -35.93 32.61
N VAL A 170 21.86 -35.55 32.76
CA VAL A 170 21.39 -34.47 33.65
C VAL A 170 20.21 -34.98 34.47
N LEU A 171 20.13 -34.59 35.75
CA LEU A 171 19.08 -35.01 36.70
C LEU A 171 18.13 -33.88 37.12
N TRP A 172 18.49 -32.62 36.88
CA TRP A 172 17.76 -31.44 37.33
C TRP A 172 17.80 -30.35 36.25
N PRO A 173 16.68 -29.67 35.92
CA PRO A 173 15.37 -29.76 36.56
C PRO A 173 14.55 -31.03 36.24
N GLU A 174 14.96 -31.84 35.27
CA GLU A 174 14.40 -33.17 35.00
C GLU A 174 15.46 -34.16 34.51
N PRO A 175 15.22 -35.48 34.58
CA PRO A 175 16.13 -36.49 34.03
C PRO A 175 16.21 -36.40 32.49
N GLY A 176 17.42 -36.41 31.97
CA GLY A 176 17.64 -36.31 30.52
C GLY A 176 19.11 -36.36 30.14
N VAL A 177 19.37 -35.97 28.89
CA VAL A 177 20.70 -35.92 28.29
C VAL A 177 20.94 -34.51 27.75
N ARG A 178 22.08 -33.91 28.13
CA ARG A 178 22.60 -32.69 27.53
C ARG A 178 23.68 -33.05 26.54
N ILE A 179 23.43 -32.77 25.28
CA ILE A 179 24.40 -32.84 24.20
C ILE A 179 25.05 -31.45 24.07
N GLY A 180 26.36 -31.42 23.83
CA GLY A 180 27.12 -30.19 23.60
C GLY A 180 26.79 -29.54 22.25
N GLU A 181 27.81 -29.07 21.54
CA GLU A 181 27.62 -28.48 20.22
C GLU A 181 27.00 -29.49 19.24
N VAL A 182 25.92 -29.11 18.57
CA VAL A 182 25.24 -29.92 17.55
C VAL A 182 25.11 -29.14 16.24
N ARG A 183 25.20 -29.86 15.13
CA ARG A 183 25.02 -29.30 13.78
C ARG A 183 24.11 -30.20 12.96
N LEU A 184 23.24 -29.61 12.14
CA LEU A 184 22.44 -30.32 11.14
C LEU A 184 23.01 -30.02 9.76
N VAL A 185 23.54 -31.06 9.13
CA VAL A 185 24.20 -30.98 7.81
C VAL A 185 23.48 -31.86 6.79
N PRO A 186 23.52 -31.52 5.49
CA PRO A 186 22.96 -32.36 4.44
C PRO A 186 23.55 -33.77 4.46
N ALA A 187 22.70 -34.80 4.38
CA ALA A 187 23.15 -36.19 4.47
C ALA A 187 24.15 -36.58 3.37
N GLU A 188 24.00 -36.01 2.16
CA GLU A 188 24.90 -36.23 1.01
C GLU A 188 26.24 -35.48 1.12
N GLY A 189 26.38 -34.58 2.10
CA GLY A 189 27.60 -33.81 2.35
C GLY A 189 27.77 -32.56 1.48
N GLY A 190 28.82 -31.77 1.76
CA GLY A 190 29.24 -30.64 0.91
C GLY A 190 28.45 -29.32 1.03
N GLY A 191 27.40 -29.25 1.87
CA GLY A 191 26.63 -28.03 2.11
C GLY A 191 26.90 -27.36 3.45
N ALA A 192 26.56 -26.07 3.57
CA ALA A 192 26.57 -25.35 4.84
C ALA A 192 25.52 -25.93 5.82
N PRO A 193 25.78 -25.92 7.14
CA PRO A 193 24.84 -26.44 8.14
C PRO A 193 23.53 -25.63 8.16
N LEU A 194 22.40 -26.33 8.13
CA LEU A 194 21.05 -25.78 8.24
C LEU A 194 20.78 -25.20 9.64
N LEU A 195 21.33 -25.84 10.66
CA LEU A 195 21.24 -25.43 12.06
C LEU A 195 22.55 -25.76 12.77
N GLU A 196 23.06 -24.82 13.55
CA GLU A 196 24.14 -25.04 14.53
C GLU A 196 23.60 -24.62 15.91
N ALA A 197 23.82 -25.37 16.97
CA ALA A 197 23.40 -24.97 18.32
C ALA A 197 24.45 -25.31 19.38
N ARG A 198 24.55 -24.44 20.39
CA ARG A 198 25.55 -24.56 21.46
C ARG A 198 25.29 -25.74 22.41
N ALA A 199 24.02 -26.07 22.63
CA ALA A 199 23.61 -27.25 23.38
C ALA A 199 22.21 -27.71 22.96
N LEU A 200 21.99 -29.02 23.04
CA LEU A 200 20.69 -29.67 22.87
C LEU A 200 20.39 -30.47 24.13
N ASN A 201 19.40 -30.03 24.91
CA ASN A 201 18.94 -30.76 26.10
C ASN A 201 17.70 -31.57 25.74
N VAL A 202 17.71 -32.87 26.04
CA VAL A 202 16.61 -33.79 25.76
C VAL A 202 16.15 -34.45 27.05
N GLY A 203 14.95 -34.08 27.49
CA GLY A 203 14.27 -34.64 28.67
C GLY A 203 13.64 -35.99 28.36
N ILE A 204 13.77 -36.95 29.28
CA ILE A 204 13.29 -38.33 29.12
C ILE A 204 12.27 -38.64 30.22
N ALA A 205 11.16 -39.28 29.86
CA ALA A 205 10.14 -39.68 30.83
C ALA A 205 10.74 -40.56 31.96
N PRO A 206 10.52 -40.27 33.26
CA PRO A 206 11.09 -41.07 34.35
C PRO A 206 10.69 -42.56 34.33
N ARG A 207 9.53 -42.88 33.73
CA ARG A 207 9.06 -44.27 33.53
C ARG A 207 9.85 -45.01 32.43
N ALA A 208 10.40 -44.30 31.44
CA ALA A 208 11.18 -44.88 30.34
C ALA A 208 12.48 -45.55 30.85
N ILE A 209 13.06 -44.98 31.92
CA ILE A 209 14.30 -45.47 32.56
C ILE A 209 14.14 -46.93 33.03
N TRP A 210 12.93 -47.38 33.37
CA TRP A 210 12.65 -48.76 33.83
C TRP A 210 11.88 -49.60 32.80
N GLY A 211 11.17 -48.98 31.86
CA GLY A 211 10.29 -49.65 30.90
C GLY A 211 10.89 -50.02 29.55
N GLY A 212 12.08 -49.51 29.20
CA GLY A 212 12.77 -49.83 27.93
C GLY A 212 12.32 -49.03 26.70
N GLU A 213 11.14 -48.39 26.75
CA GLU A 213 10.68 -47.44 25.73
C GLU A 213 11.19 -46.02 26.02
N ILE A 214 12.15 -45.52 25.24
CA ILE A 214 12.64 -44.14 25.37
C ILE A 214 11.59 -43.19 24.79
N ARG A 215 10.85 -42.50 25.68
CA ARG A 215 9.96 -41.39 25.32
C ARG A 215 10.62 -40.06 25.67
N VAL A 216 10.96 -39.28 24.64
CA VAL A 216 11.39 -37.88 24.75
C VAL A 216 10.19 -37.04 25.18
N THR A 217 10.31 -36.35 26.32
CA THR A 217 9.24 -35.48 26.85
C THR A 217 9.54 -34.01 26.60
N ARG A 218 10.81 -33.59 26.64
CA ARG A 218 11.22 -32.22 26.37
C ARG A 218 12.38 -32.17 25.39
N VAL A 219 12.35 -31.17 24.50
CA VAL A 219 13.52 -30.76 23.70
C VAL A 219 13.77 -29.28 23.96
N GLU A 220 15.00 -28.92 24.34
CA GLU A 220 15.46 -27.54 24.49
C GLU A 220 16.73 -27.31 23.66
N ILE A 221 16.68 -26.31 22.78
CA ILE A 221 17.79 -25.92 21.89
C ILE A 221 18.34 -24.57 22.36
N VAL A 222 19.61 -24.54 22.75
CA VAL A 222 20.26 -23.36 23.33
C VAL A 222 21.13 -22.67 22.29
N ALA A 223 20.81 -21.39 22.04
CA ALA A 223 21.44 -20.52 21.05
C ALA A 223 21.61 -21.18 19.66
N PRO A 224 20.54 -21.65 19.00
CA PRO A 224 20.62 -22.11 17.63
C PRO A 224 20.82 -20.95 16.65
N VAL A 225 21.70 -21.15 15.68
CA VAL A 225 21.79 -20.36 14.44
C VAL A 225 21.20 -21.21 13.33
N ILE A 226 20.03 -20.84 12.83
CA ILE A 226 19.33 -21.51 11.74
C ILE A 226 19.58 -20.70 10.45
N ARG A 227 20.08 -21.35 9.40
CA ARG A 227 20.40 -20.68 8.13
C ARG A 227 19.53 -21.24 7.01
N LEU A 228 18.58 -20.43 6.59
CA LEU A 228 17.64 -20.74 5.51
C LEU A 228 18.11 -20.02 4.24
N HIS A 229 18.63 -20.76 3.29
CA HIS A 229 19.14 -20.21 2.03
C HIS A 229 18.44 -20.84 0.83
N ARG A 230 17.90 -20.00 -0.05
CA ARG A 230 17.45 -20.36 -1.40
C ARG A 230 18.38 -19.73 -2.43
N ASP A 231 19.01 -20.57 -3.24
CA ASP A 231 19.92 -20.12 -4.30
C ASP A 231 19.18 -19.51 -5.49
N ALA A 232 19.92 -18.88 -6.40
CA ALA A 232 19.37 -18.30 -7.64
C ALA A 232 18.68 -19.30 -8.57
N ALA A 233 18.91 -20.62 -8.41
CA ALA A 233 18.19 -21.67 -9.13
C ALA A 233 16.90 -22.13 -8.40
N GLY A 234 16.54 -21.45 -7.30
CA GLY A 234 15.35 -21.73 -6.51
C GLY A 234 15.48 -22.92 -5.57
N ARG A 235 16.66 -23.55 -5.44
CA ARG A 235 16.89 -24.69 -4.54
C ARG A 235 17.08 -24.17 -3.11
N ALA A 236 16.30 -24.70 -2.19
CA ALA A 236 16.33 -24.32 -0.79
C ALA A 236 17.07 -25.38 0.04
N ASN A 237 18.01 -24.96 0.91
CA ASN A 237 18.78 -25.89 1.75
C ASN A 237 17.93 -26.61 2.82
N TRP A 238 16.72 -26.12 3.09
CA TRP A 238 15.72 -26.74 3.98
C TRP A 238 14.74 -27.68 3.26
N ALA A 239 14.84 -27.84 1.94
CA ALA A 239 14.01 -28.79 1.20
C ALA A 239 14.51 -30.22 1.41
N ALA A 240 13.59 -31.18 1.63
CA ALA A 240 13.94 -32.59 1.73
C ALA A 240 14.50 -33.11 0.39
N PRO A 241 15.54 -33.97 0.39
CA PRO A 241 16.02 -34.63 -0.82
C PRO A 241 14.87 -35.33 -1.55
N GLY A 242 14.72 -35.04 -2.85
CA GLY A 242 13.62 -35.55 -3.70
C GLY A 242 12.44 -34.59 -3.93
N ALA A 243 12.19 -33.60 -3.04
CA ALA A 243 11.05 -32.69 -3.17
C ALA A 243 11.14 -31.67 -4.34
N ALA A 244 12.24 -31.70 -5.10
CA ALA A 244 12.50 -30.79 -6.23
C ALA A 244 12.33 -31.45 -7.61
N ALA A 245 12.09 -32.77 -7.69
CA ALA A 245 12.03 -33.48 -8.98
C ALA A 245 10.67 -33.33 -9.69
N ASP A 246 9.56 -33.21 -8.96
CA ASP A 246 8.20 -33.29 -9.50
C ASP A 246 7.58 -31.93 -9.86
N ARG A 247 8.37 -31.00 -10.43
CA ARG A 247 7.83 -29.75 -11.01
C ARG A 247 7.95 -29.63 -12.52
N ASP A 248 8.70 -30.53 -13.16
CA ASP A 248 8.81 -30.64 -14.62
C ASP A 248 8.19 -31.95 -15.14
N ALA A 249 6.90 -32.15 -14.84
CA ALA A 249 6.04 -33.13 -15.51
C ALA A 249 4.67 -32.49 -15.79
N GLY A 250 4.26 -32.47 -17.06
CA GLY A 250 3.02 -31.82 -17.50
C GLY A 250 1.76 -32.66 -17.23
N ASP A 251 0.61 -32.04 -17.53
CA ASP A 251 -0.76 -32.58 -17.39
C ASP A 251 -0.87 -34.12 -17.47
N GLY A 252 -1.28 -34.70 -16.35
CA GLY A 252 -1.62 -36.12 -16.22
C GLY A 252 -2.56 -36.32 -15.05
N ASP A 253 -3.85 -36.46 -15.33
CA ASP A 253 -4.88 -36.75 -14.34
C ASP A 253 -4.56 -38.09 -13.65
N GLY A 254 -4.16 -38.03 -12.39
CA GLY A 254 -3.60 -39.17 -11.67
C GLY A 254 -3.63 -38.93 -10.16
N ASP A 255 -4.50 -39.68 -9.48
CA ASP A 255 -4.68 -39.67 -8.03
C ASP A 255 -3.46 -40.31 -7.32
N GLY A 256 -2.33 -39.59 -7.39
CA GLY A 256 -1.03 -39.97 -6.86
C GLY A 256 -0.77 -39.28 -5.54
N ALA A 257 -1.41 -39.77 -4.47
CA ALA A 257 -1.14 -39.30 -3.11
C ALA A 257 0.34 -39.54 -2.76
N VAL A 258 1.17 -38.49 -2.88
CA VAL A 258 2.55 -38.49 -2.40
C VAL A 258 2.52 -38.90 -0.93
N PRO A 259 3.25 -39.95 -0.50
CA PRO A 259 3.25 -40.33 0.90
C PRO A 259 3.85 -39.18 1.71
N ALA A 260 3.01 -38.47 2.45
CA ALA A 260 3.48 -37.60 3.50
C ALA A 260 4.31 -38.48 4.44
N ALA A 261 5.63 -38.26 4.49
CA ALA A 261 6.53 -39.01 5.35
C ALA A 261 5.96 -38.94 6.78
N ALA A 262 5.37 -40.07 7.20
CA ALA A 262 4.69 -40.18 8.47
C ALA A 262 5.75 -40.06 9.54
N VAL A 263 5.62 -39.05 10.41
CA VAL A 263 6.50 -38.92 11.57
C VAL A 263 6.41 -40.25 12.34
N PRO A 264 7.53 -40.99 12.53
CA PRO A 264 7.47 -42.27 13.21
C PRO A 264 6.84 -42.08 14.59
N GLY A 265 5.80 -42.89 14.89
CA GLY A 265 4.92 -42.71 16.05
C GLY A 265 5.53 -43.02 17.43
N ARG A 266 6.81 -42.66 17.63
CA ARG A 266 7.60 -42.94 18.85
C ARG A 266 7.94 -41.68 19.64
N ILE A 267 7.95 -40.49 19.02
CA ILE A 267 8.26 -39.22 19.69
C ILE A 267 6.94 -38.51 20.08
N ALA A 268 6.66 -38.42 21.38
CA ALA A 268 5.53 -37.67 21.93
C ALA A 268 6.06 -36.41 22.65
N LEU A 269 6.16 -35.31 21.91
CA LEU A 269 6.78 -34.06 22.42
C LEU A 269 5.82 -33.31 23.37
N ASP A 270 6.00 -33.50 24.68
CA ASP A 270 5.22 -32.78 25.70
C ASP A 270 5.63 -31.30 25.83
N ALA A 271 6.90 -30.97 25.58
CA ALA A 271 7.41 -29.61 25.64
C ALA A 271 8.58 -29.35 24.66
N GLY A 272 8.58 -28.18 24.02
CA GLY A 272 9.68 -27.68 23.20
C GLY A 272 10.18 -26.34 23.74
N ARG A 273 11.48 -26.06 23.62
CA ARG A 273 12.05 -24.75 23.92
C ARG A 273 13.17 -24.39 22.96
N VAL A 274 13.20 -23.15 22.51
CA VAL A 274 14.36 -22.49 21.93
C VAL A 274 14.70 -21.30 22.82
N THR A 275 15.99 -21.03 23.03
CA THR A 275 16.40 -19.86 23.82
C THR A 275 17.63 -19.19 23.23
N GLY A 276 17.54 -17.89 22.99
CA GLY A 276 18.59 -17.06 22.41
C GLY A 276 18.94 -17.42 20.95
N GLY A 277 17.96 -17.85 20.16
CA GLY A 277 18.17 -18.25 18.78
C GLY A 277 18.38 -17.09 17.81
N ARG A 278 18.91 -17.42 16.63
CA ARG A 278 19.10 -16.53 15.48
C ARG A 278 18.68 -17.27 14.21
N ILE A 279 17.87 -16.65 13.36
CA ILE A 279 17.44 -17.19 12.06
C ILE A 279 17.91 -16.23 10.98
N GLU A 280 18.74 -16.75 10.08
CA GLU A 280 19.29 -16.01 8.94
C GLU A 280 18.58 -16.54 7.69
N PHE A 281 17.78 -15.71 7.02
CA PHE A 281 17.11 -16.07 5.77
C PHE A 281 17.70 -15.30 4.59
N SER A 282 17.88 -15.98 3.47
CA SER A 282 18.27 -15.39 2.18
C SER A 282 17.61 -16.13 1.01
N ASP A 283 17.06 -15.38 0.07
CA ASP A 283 16.47 -15.88 -1.18
C ASP A 283 17.03 -15.06 -2.35
N GLU A 284 18.05 -15.60 -3.00
CA GLU A 284 18.72 -14.96 -4.14
C GLU A 284 17.78 -14.79 -5.35
N SER A 285 16.78 -15.67 -5.49
CA SER A 285 15.83 -15.61 -6.61
C SER A 285 14.88 -14.41 -6.52
N ARG A 286 14.72 -13.85 -5.31
CA ARG A 286 13.86 -12.69 -5.02
C ARG A 286 14.63 -11.46 -4.52
N GLY A 287 15.93 -11.61 -4.24
CA GLY A 287 16.75 -10.55 -3.66
C GLY A 287 16.35 -10.20 -2.23
N THR A 288 15.70 -11.11 -1.50
CA THR A 288 15.23 -10.86 -0.13
C THR A 288 16.12 -11.54 0.91
N ALA A 289 16.42 -10.83 1.99
CA ALA A 289 17.10 -11.36 3.16
C ALA A 289 16.52 -10.70 4.40
N TRP A 290 16.41 -11.46 5.49
CA TRP A 290 15.94 -10.97 6.79
C TRP A 290 16.63 -11.73 7.92
N LEU A 291 16.75 -11.09 9.06
CA LEU A 291 17.42 -11.58 10.24
C LEU A 291 16.47 -11.54 11.44
N ALA A 292 16.16 -12.71 12.02
CA ALA A 292 15.51 -12.78 13.32
C ALA A 292 16.56 -13.08 14.41
N GLU A 293 16.66 -12.23 15.42
CA GLU A 293 17.52 -12.39 16.59
C GLU A 293 16.71 -12.57 17.87
N ALA A 294 17.39 -12.94 18.97
CA ALA A 294 16.78 -13.17 20.28
C ALA A 294 15.55 -14.11 20.23
N VAL A 295 15.60 -15.13 19.35
CA VAL A 295 14.48 -16.03 19.10
C VAL A 295 14.31 -16.98 20.28
N ASP A 296 13.28 -16.71 21.08
CA ASP A 296 12.85 -17.49 22.23
C ASP A 296 11.49 -18.14 21.90
N LEU A 297 11.46 -19.47 21.78
CA LEU A 297 10.23 -20.24 21.52
C LEU A 297 9.94 -21.15 22.71
N ARG A 298 8.67 -21.29 23.08
CA ARG A 298 8.20 -22.26 24.08
C ARG A 298 6.97 -22.96 23.51
N LEU A 299 7.00 -24.28 23.51
CA LEU A 299 5.89 -25.15 23.15
C LEU A 299 5.52 -25.99 24.38
N ALA A 300 4.25 -26.07 24.73
CA ALA A 300 3.73 -26.93 25.77
C ALA A 300 2.52 -27.70 25.24
N ALA A 301 2.67 -29.00 25.00
CA ALA A 301 1.71 -29.88 24.33
C ALA A 301 1.55 -31.22 25.10
N PRO A 302 1.09 -31.18 26.36
CA PRO A 302 1.11 -32.33 27.26
C PRO A 302 0.33 -33.53 26.70
N GLY A 303 1.00 -34.67 26.55
CA GLY A 303 0.43 -35.91 26.03
C GLY A 303 0.07 -35.86 24.54
N GLY A 304 0.52 -34.85 23.79
CA GLY A 304 0.13 -34.61 22.39
C GLY A 304 -1.25 -33.98 22.21
N GLY A 305 -1.90 -33.56 23.30
CA GLY A 305 -3.19 -32.85 23.28
C GLY A 305 -3.05 -31.35 22.97
N PRO A 306 -3.91 -30.48 23.56
CA PRO A 306 -3.90 -29.05 23.29
C PRO A 306 -2.54 -28.42 23.56
N ALA A 307 -1.95 -27.86 22.51
CA ALA A 307 -0.65 -27.20 22.53
C ALA A 307 -0.80 -25.70 22.72
N ARG A 308 0.12 -25.11 23.49
CA ARG A 308 0.39 -23.66 23.50
C ARG A 308 1.78 -23.39 22.97
N LEU A 309 1.89 -22.44 22.06
CA LEU A 309 3.14 -21.93 21.52
C LEU A 309 3.25 -20.46 21.89
N SER A 310 4.35 -20.07 22.52
CA SER A 310 4.77 -18.68 22.66
C SER A 310 6.10 -18.48 21.94
N LEU A 311 6.21 -17.39 21.17
CA LEU A 311 7.39 -17.00 20.43
C LEU A 311 7.64 -15.51 20.69
N GLU A 312 8.87 -15.19 21.08
CA GLU A 312 9.42 -13.84 21.20
C GLU A 312 10.66 -13.77 20.28
N ALA A 313 10.78 -12.72 19.46
CA ALA A 313 11.91 -12.52 18.56
C ALA A 313 12.10 -11.03 18.22
N VAL A 314 13.23 -10.69 17.60
CA VAL A 314 13.49 -9.38 17.00
C VAL A 314 13.80 -9.58 15.52
N LEU A 315 12.86 -9.23 14.64
CA LEU A 315 12.99 -9.35 13.18
C LEU A 315 13.45 -8.01 12.60
N ASP A 316 14.65 -7.97 12.01
CA ASP A 316 15.27 -6.77 11.43
C ASP A 316 15.21 -5.52 12.34
N GLY A 317 15.34 -5.75 13.65
CA GLY A 317 15.28 -4.71 14.70
C GLY A 317 13.88 -4.45 15.27
N ALA A 318 12.81 -4.95 14.67
CA ALA A 318 11.45 -4.84 15.16
C ALA A 318 11.08 -5.99 16.13
N PRO A 319 10.52 -5.73 17.31
CA PRO A 319 10.08 -6.79 18.22
C PRO A 319 8.85 -7.50 17.66
N LEU A 320 8.93 -8.83 17.61
CA LEU A 320 7.89 -9.76 17.17
C LEU A 320 7.46 -10.66 18.33
N THR A 321 6.16 -10.79 18.55
CA THR A 321 5.59 -11.81 19.43
C THR A 321 4.51 -12.62 18.71
N LEU A 322 4.36 -13.88 19.10
CA LEU A 322 3.29 -14.77 18.66
C LEU A 322 2.90 -15.70 19.81
N GLU A 323 1.63 -15.65 20.20
CA GLU A 323 0.98 -16.61 21.09
C GLU A 323 -0.03 -17.41 20.26
N ALA A 324 -0.01 -18.74 20.36
CA ALA A 324 -0.94 -19.60 19.63
C ALA A 324 -1.39 -20.82 20.45
N THR A 325 -2.64 -21.23 20.27
CA THR A 325 -3.21 -22.48 20.79
C THR A 325 -3.61 -23.37 19.63
N VAL A 326 -3.26 -24.66 19.71
CA VAL A 326 -3.67 -25.69 18.73
C VAL A 326 -4.32 -26.84 19.50
N ASP A 327 -5.60 -27.11 19.27
CA ASP A 327 -6.36 -28.06 20.13
C ASP A 327 -5.89 -29.52 19.98
N ASP A 328 -5.47 -29.90 18.77
CA ASP A 328 -4.86 -31.20 18.47
C ASP A 328 -3.61 -30.98 17.61
N LEU A 329 -2.44 -31.00 18.26
CA LEU A 329 -1.15 -30.84 17.60
C LEU A 329 -0.76 -32.10 16.80
N ALA A 330 -1.13 -33.29 17.27
CA ALA A 330 -0.78 -34.55 16.61
C ALA A 330 -1.47 -34.69 15.25
N ALA A 331 -2.76 -34.36 15.17
CA ALA A 331 -3.50 -34.27 13.91
C ALA A 331 -2.90 -33.20 12.97
N ALA A 332 -2.53 -32.03 13.51
CA ALA A 332 -1.97 -30.94 12.70
C ALA A 332 -0.59 -31.28 12.09
N LEU A 333 0.28 -31.97 12.85
CA LEU A 333 1.61 -32.41 12.39
C LEU A 333 1.56 -33.58 11.39
N SER A 334 0.48 -34.37 11.42
CA SER A 334 0.21 -35.47 10.48
C SER A 334 -0.52 -35.03 9.19
N GLY A 335 -0.73 -33.72 8.99
CA GLY A 335 -1.37 -33.15 7.79
C GLY A 335 -2.88 -32.94 7.90
N GLY A 336 -3.47 -33.21 9.07
CA GLY A 336 -4.84 -32.83 9.39
C GLY A 336 -5.00 -31.33 9.65
N VAL A 337 -6.26 -30.92 9.86
CA VAL A 337 -6.64 -29.54 10.16
C VAL A 337 -7.20 -29.47 11.59
N SER A 338 -6.61 -28.63 12.42
CA SER A 338 -6.90 -28.50 13.85
C SER A 338 -7.49 -27.12 14.16
N PRO A 339 -8.37 -26.95 15.18
CA PRO A 339 -8.72 -25.63 15.68
C PRO A 339 -7.48 -24.87 16.15
N VAL A 340 -7.36 -23.61 15.71
CA VAL A 340 -6.25 -22.72 16.06
C VAL A 340 -6.79 -21.34 16.43
N ALA A 341 -6.29 -20.81 17.54
CA ALA A 341 -6.34 -19.38 17.83
C ALA A 341 -4.90 -18.87 17.93
N ALA A 342 -4.62 -17.72 17.32
CA ALA A 342 -3.29 -17.11 17.33
C ALA A 342 -3.42 -15.58 17.49
N GLU A 343 -2.52 -15.00 18.27
CA GLU A 343 -2.33 -13.55 18.40
C GLU A 343 -0.86 -13.24 18.17
N ALA A 344 -0.57 -12.39 17.19
CA ALA A 344 0.77 -11.93 16.85
C ALA A 344 0.86 -10.40 16.98
N ALA A 345 2.02 -9.89 17.35
CA ALA A 345 2.33 -8.47 17.30
C ALA A 345 3.70 -8.22 16.68
N ALA A 346 3.82 -7.18 15.86
CA ALA A 346 5.06 -6.72 15.24
C ALA A 346 5.16 -5.20 15.46
N GLY A 347 6.01 -4.78 16.40
CA GLY A 347 6.05 -3.39 16.88
C GLY A 347 4.71 -2.94 17.45
N HIS A 348 3.99 -2.07 16.73
CA HIS A 348 2.64 -1.61 17.09
C HIS A 348 1.52 -2.23 16.24
N ALA A 349 1.84 -3.11 15.29
CA ALA A 349 0.84 -3.88 14.58
C ALA A 349 0.43 -5.11 15.39
N THR A 350 -0.84 -5.49 15.32
CA THR A 350 -1.38 -6.72 15.93
C THR A 350 -2.22 -7.49 14.92
N ALA A 351 -2.23 -8.81 15.03
CA ALA A 351 -3.10 -9.69 14.25
C ALA A 351 -3.63 -10.80 15.14
N ARG A 352 -4.93 -11.06 15.07
CA ARG A 352 -5.62 -12.19 15.71
C ARG A 352 -6.24 -13.06 14.64
N PHE A 353 -6.07 -14.37 14.78
CA PHE A 353 -6.72 -15.37 13.96
C PHE A 353 -7.47 -16.35 14.89
N ALA A 354 -8.71 -16.69 14.54
CA ALA A 354 -9.49 -17.71 15.24
C ALA A 354 -10.24 -18.57 14.22
N GLY A 355 -9.91 -19.86 14.17
CA GLY A 355 -10.43 -20.75 13.14
C GLY A 355 -9.84 -22.14 13.18
N ARG A 356 -9.56 -22.68 12.00
CA ARG A 356 -8.96 -23.98 11.76
C ARG A 356 -7.73 -23.83 10.88
N ALA A 357 -6.64 -24.55 11.16
CA ALA A 357 -5.43 -24.53 10.34
C ALA A 357 -4.78 -25.91 10.22
N GLY A 358 -4.11 -26.14 9.09
CA GLY A 358 -3.26 -27.29 8.81
C GLY A 358 -1.87 -26.80 8.38
N PHE A 359 -0.82 -27.57 8.69
CA PHE A 359 0.56 -27.15 8.45
C PHE A 359 1.28 -27.96 7.35
N ARG A 360 0.68 -29.04 6.85
CA ARG A 360 1.24 -29.93 5.81
C ARG A 360 0.15 -30.41 4.84
N PRO A 361 -0.16 -29.69 3.75
CA PRO A 361 0.33 -28.35 3.39
C PRO A 361 -0.27 -27.26 4.31
N ALA A 362 0.25 -26.04 4.19
CA ALA A 362 -0.31 -24.89 4.88
C ALA A 362 -1.74 -24.61 4.39
N MET A 363 -2.69 -24.57 5.33
CA MET A 363 -4.10 -24.24 5.10
C MET A 363 -4.62 -23.46 6.31
N ALA A 364 -5.58 -22.56 6.09
CA ALA A 364 -6.28 -21.87 7.17
C ALA A 364 -7.71 -21.54 6.75
N GLU A 365 -8.65 -21.58 7.69
CA GLU A 365 -10.02 -21.10 7.51
C GLU A 365 -10.51 -20.49 8.82
N GLY A 366 -10.90 -19.22 8.80
CA GLY A 366 -11.52 -18.56 9.95
C GLY A 366 -11.27 -17.07 10.01
N ARG A 367 -11.62 -16.48 11.15
CA ARG A 367 -11.69 -15.04 11.33
C ARG A 367 -10.31 -14.43 11.53
N LEU A 368 -9.98 -13.44 10.71
CA LEU A 368 -8.81 -12.58 10.85
C LEU A 368 -9.24 -11.20 11.34
N GLU A 369 -8.54 -10.67 12.35
CA GLU A 369 -8.62 -9.28 12.78
C GLU A 369 -7.21 -8.71 12.94
N ALA A 370 -6.82 -7.72 12.13
CA ALA A 370 -5.50 -7.12 12.15
C ALA A 370 -5.58 -5.58 12.24
N THR A 371 -4.61 -4.98 12.93
CA THR A 371 -4.44 -3.53 13.07
C THR A 371 -2.97 -3.15 12.95
N ALA A 372 -2.69 -1.96 12.43
CA ALA A 372 -1.35 -1.39 12.33
C ALA A 372 -1.42 0.14 12.38
N PRO A 373 -0.35 0.83 12.81
CA PRO A 373 -0.23 2.30 12.73
C PRO A 373 -0.01 2.81 11.29
N GLY A 374 -0.23 1.96 10.27
CA GLY A 374 -0.01 2.26 8.86
C GLY A 374 0.59 1.06 8.12
N ILE A 375 0.31 0.94 6.81
CA ILE A 375 0.83 -0.12 5.95
C ILE A 375 2.36 -0.02 5.84
N GLY A 376 2.90 1.18 5.67
CA GLY A 376 4.36 1.38 5.57
C GLY A 376 5.10 0.95 6.84
N ALA A 377 4.53 1.22 8.02
CA ALA A 377 5.09 0.79 9.30
C ALA A 377 4.97 -0.74 9.51
N LEU A 378 3.88 -1.36 9.05
CA LEU A 378 3.72 -2.81 9.04
C LEU A 378 4.75 -3.49 8.12
N LEU A 379 4.94 -2.98 6.90
CA LEU A 379 5.91 -3.52 5.95
C LEU A 379 7.35 -3.40 6.50
N ALA A 380 7.72 -2.24 7.03
CA ALA A 380 9.02 -2.04 7.69
C ALA A 380 9.24 -2.99 8.88
N ALA A 381 8.21 -3.22 9.71
CA ALA A 381 8.27 -4.18 10.82
C ALA A 381 8.33 -5.66 10.38
N LEU A 382 8.17 -5.94 9.08
CA LEU A 382 8.30 -7.26 8.46
C LEU A 382 9.56 -7.37 7.57
N GLY A 383 10.47 -6.39 7.62
CA GLY A 383 11.67 -6.35 6.78
C GLY A 383 11.39 -6.06 5.29
N ILE A 384 10.22 -5.50 4.97
CA ILE A 384 9.80 -5.20 3.60
C ILE A 384 9.93 -3.70 3.33
N ASP A 385 10.97 -3.32 2.58
CA ASP A 385 11.11 -1.96 2.06
C ASP A 385 10.02 -1.64 1.02
N GLY A 386 9.45 -0.44 1.12
CA GLY A 386 8.44 0.03 0.17
C GLY A 386 8.12 1.53 0.34
N PRO A 387 7.55 2.17 -0.70
CA PRO A 387 7.11 3.55 -0.60
C PRO A 387 5.99 3.68 0.44
N GLN A 388 6.04 4.71 1.28
CA GLN A 388 4.94 5.02 2.19
C GLN A 388 3.68 5.37 1.38
N PRO A 389 2.50 4.82 1.72
CA PRO A 389 1.27 5.22 1.07
C PRO A 389 0.93 6.69 1.42
N PRO A 390 0.25 7.42 0.52
CA PRO A 390 -0.19 8.78 0.82
C PRO A 390 -1.38 8.78 1.81
N PRO A 391 -1.64 9.90 2.50
CA PRO A 391 -2.79 10.05 3.38
C PRO A 391 -4.13 9.68 2.72
N GLY A 392 -4.89 8.82 3.37
CA GLY A 392 -6.12 8.21 2.86
C GLY A 392 -5.93 6.77 2.35
N LEU A 393 -4.69 6.30 2.20
CA LEU A 393 -4.35 4.95 1.73
C LEU A 393 -3.57 4.11 2.75
N GLY A 394 -3.68 4.45 4.04
CA GLY A 394 -3.16 3.65 5.14
C GLY A 394 -1.78 4.09 5.61
N ARG A 395 -1.51 5.40 5.59
CA ARG A 395 -0.26 5.98 6.07
C ARG A 395 -0.17 5.96 7.59
N ASP A 396 -1.26 6.34 8.25
CA ASP A 396 -1.33 6.67 9.67
C ASP A 396 -2.18 5.65 10.46
N SER A 397 -3.00 4.85 9.76
CA SER A 397 -3.69 3.69 10.34
C SER A 397 -4.13 2.69 9.28
N ALA A 398 -4.04 1.41 9.59
CA ALA A 398 -4.64 0.33 8.82
C ALA A 398 -5.34 -0.67 9.77
N ALA A 399 -6.54 -1.10 9.43
CA ALA A 399 -7.24 -2.17 10.13
C ALA A 399 -7.99 -3.05 9.14
N LEU A 400 -7.95 -4.36 9.34
CA LEU A 400 -8.61 -5.37 8.52
C LEU A 400 -9.37 -6.33 9.41
N THR A 401 -10.66 -6.55 9.15
CA THR A 401 -11.39 -7.70 9.70
C THR A 401 -12.06 -8.48 8.57
N GLY A 402 -12.25 -9.78 8.75
CA GLY A 402 -12.99 -10.63 7.80
C GLY A 402 -12.71 -12.11 7.98
N GLU A 403 -13.42 -12.94 7.22
CA GLU A 403 -13.21 -14.39 7.18
C GLU A 403 -12.18 -14.72 6.10
N LEU A 404 -11.08 -15.36 6.51
CA LEU A 404 -9.92 -15.70 5.70
C LEU A 404 -9.94 -17.20 5.38
N THR A 405 -9.69 -17.56 4.12
CA THR A 405 -9.40 -18.94 3.71
C THR A 405 -8.10 -19.00 2.92
N LEU A 406 -7.14 -19.80 3.37
CA LEU A 406 -5.92 -20.20 2.66
C LEU A 406 -6.07 -21.65 2.22
N THR A 407 -6.04 -21.89 0.91
CA THR A 407 -6.18 -23.23 0.30
C THR A 407 -4.84 -23.97 0.20
N ARG A 408 -4.87 -25.26 -0.18
CA ARG A 408 -3.64 -26.08 -0.37
C ARG A 408 -2.77 -25.56 -1.51
N GLU A 409 -3.44 -24.97 -2.49
CA GLU A 409 -2.89 -24.36 -3.70
C GLU A 409 -2.29 -22.97 -3.42
N GLY A 410 -2.42 -22.48 -2.18
CA GLY A 410 -1.93 -21.18 -1.72
C GLY A 410 -2.82 -20.00 -2.10
N THR A 411 -4.03 -20.24 -2.63
CA THR A 411 -4.99 -19.16 -2.90
C THR A 411 -5.56 -18.62 -1.59
N VAL A 412 -5.63 -17.30 -1.50
CA VAL A 412 -6.15 -16.58 -0.33
C VAL A 412 -7.47 -15.94 -0.68
N HIS A 413 -8.52 -16.28 0.06
CA HIS A 413 -9.85 -15.74 -0.09
C HIS A 413 -10.22 -14.95 1.16
N LEU A 414 -10.66 -13.71 0.98
CA LEU A 414 -11.22 -12.86 2.03
C LEU A 414 -12.71 -12.69 1.76
N ARG A 415 -13.53 -12.98 2.77
CA ARG A 415 -14.99 -12.81 2.77
C ARG A 415 -15.42 -11.95 3.93
N GLU A 416 -16.53 -11.23 3.75
CA GLU A 416 -17.04 -10.24 4.73
C GLU A 416 -15.97 -9.25 5.21
N GLY A 417 -15.03 -8.92 4.31
CA GLY A 417 -13.89 -8.06 4.60
C GLY A 417 -14.34 -6.65 4.93
N SER A 418 -13.72 -6.04 5.93
CA SER A 418 -13.84 -4.64 6.31
C SER A 418 -12.44 -4.08 6.52
N LEU A 419 -11.93 -3.37 5.51
CA LEU A 419 -10.65 -2.68 5.52
C LEU A 419 -10.87 -1.20 5.85
N THR A 420 -10.14 -0.68 6.82
CA THR A 420 -10.12 0.75 7.17
C THR A 420 -8.70 1.28 7.01
N LEU A 421 -8.52 2.32 6.18
CA LEU A 421 -7.25 2.97 5.89
C LEU A 421 -7.36 4.48 6.14
N ASP A 422 -6.66 5.01 7.14
CA ASP A 422 -6.72 6.45 7.51
C ASP A 422 -8.16 7.00 7.66
N GLY A 423 -9.08 6.16 8.16
CA GLY A 423 -10.51 6.48 8.30
C GLY A 423 -11.38 6.12 7.09
N ASN A 424 -10.81 5.92 5.89
CA ASN A 424 -11.55 5.42 4.73
C ASN A 424 -11.93 3.95 4.93
N ARG A 425 -13.23 3.64 4.97
CA ARG A 425 -13.73 2.28 5.15
C ARG A 425 -14.23 1.67 3.85
N VAL A 426 -13.69 0.50 3.52
CA VAL A 426 -14.04 -0.32 2.36
C VAL A 426 -14.46 -1.71 2.85
N THR A 427 -15.58 -2.22 2.38
CA THR A 427 -16.06 -3.58 2.67
C THR A 427 -16.13 -4.42 1.40
N GLY A 428 -16.13 -5.75 1.52
CA GLY A 428 -16.37 -6.63 0.37
C GLY A 428 -15.64 -7.97 0.43
N ALA A 429 -15.23 -8.45 -0.74
CA ALA A 429 -14.52 -9.72 -0.90
C ALA A 429 -13.33 -9.57 -1.86
N ALA A 430 -12.26 -10.30 -1.57
CA ALA A 430 -11.05 -10.35 -2.40
C ALA A 430 -10.55 -11.79 -2.52
N ASP A 431 -10.00 -12.12 -3.68
CA ASP A 431 -9.37 -13.39 -4.02
C ASP A 431 -7.97 -13.10 -4.56
N LEU A 432 -6.96 -13.65 -3.91
CA LEU A 432 -5.56 -13.55 -4.29
C LEU A 432 -5.05 -14.94 -4.66
N THR A 433 -4.83 -15.17 -5.95
CA THR A 433 -4.22 -16.40 -6.47
C THR A 433 -2.73 -16.14 -6.69
N PRO A 434 -1.82 -16.91 -6.07
CA PRO A 434 -0.40 -16.84 -6.37
C PRO A 434 -0.12 -17.01 -7.87
N GLY A 435 0.87 -16.29 -8.38
CA GLY A 435 1.35 -16.40 -9.74
C GLY A 435 2.82 -16.01 -9.79
N GLY A 436 3.58 -16.57 -10.73
CA GLY A 436 5.05 -16.62 -10.70
C GLY A 436 5.74 -15.30 -10.31
N ALA A 437 5.71 -14.31 -11.21
CA ALA A 437 6.23 -12.96 -10.94
C ALA A 437 5.13 -11.94 -10.58
N ARG A 438 3.85 -12.31 -10.74
CA ARG A 438 2.68 -11.45 -10.50
C ARG A 438 1.54 -12.29 -9.92
N PRO A 439 1.02 -11.98 -8.73
CA PRO A 439 -0.20 -12.60 -8.25
C PRO A 439 -1.42 -12.09 -9.03
N LYS A 440 -2.49 -12.88 -9.07
CA LYS A 440 -3.78 -12.48 -9.60
C LYS A 440 -4.71 -12.03 -8.47
N LEU A 441 -5.20 -10.81 -8.53
CA LEU A 441 -6.14 -10.22 -7.57
C LEU A 441 -7.51 -10.01 -8.22
N ALA A 442 -8.55 -10.62 -7.67
CA ALA A 442 -9.95 -10.34 -8.02
C ALA A 442 -10.67 -9.78 -6.79
N ALA A 443 -11.25 -8.59 -6.86
CA ALA A 443 -11.95 -7.98 -5.73
C ALA A 443 -13.26 -7.28 -6.12
N ARG A 444 -14.24 -7.34 -5.22
CA ARG A 444 -15.49 -6.57 -5.28
C ARG A 444 -15.63 -5.79 -3.98
N LEU A 445 -15.58 -4.48 -4.09
CA LEU A 445 -15.43 -3.55 -2.99
C LEU A 445 -16.58 -2.54 -2.98
N SER A 446 -17.10 -2.28 -1.80
CA SER A 446 -18.13 -1.28 -1.51
C SER A 446 -17.61 -0.30 -0.47
N ALA A 447 -17.92 0.99 -0.61
CA ALA A 447 -17.54 2.02 0.36
C ALA A 447 -18.65 3.04 0.54
N GLY A 448 -18.63 3.74 1.68
CA GLY A 448 -19.46 4.93 1.89
C GLY A 448 -18.79 6.15 1.26
N GLU A 449 -18.38 7.10 2.10
CA GLU A 449 -17.52 8.21 1.70
C GLU A 449 -16.04 7.80 1.74
N LEU A 450 -15.31 8.10 0.67
CA LEU A 450 -13.86 7.96 0.56
C LEU A 450 -13.23 9.34 0.38
N ALA A 451 -12.13 9.62 1.08
CA ALA A 451 -11.41 10.88 1.04
C ALA A 451 -9.91 10.66 0.78
N PHE A 452 -9.41 11.22 -0.32
CA PHE A 452 -8.01 11.16 -0.74
C PHE A 452 -7.45 12.59 -0.90
N PRO A 453 -7.18 13.31 0.20
CA PRO A 453 -6.75 14.71 0.16
C PRO A 453 -5.40 14.89 -0.54
N ALA A 454 -4.53 13.87 -0.49
CA ALA A 454 -3.22 13.89 -1.12
C ALA A 454 -3.24 13.67 -2.65
N LEU A 455 -4.33 13.11 -3.21
CA LEU A 455 -4.49 12.90 -4.66
C LEU A 455 -5.02 14.16 -5.36
N ALA A 456 -4.51 15.33 -4.99
CA ALA A 456 -4.92 16.59 -5.59
C ALA A 456 -4.33 16.75 -7.01
N PRO A 457 -5.14 17.12 -8.03
CA PRO A 457 -4.59 17.52 -9.32
C PRO A 457 -3.73 18.78 -9.10
N GLY A 458 -2.46 18.72 -9.50
CA GLY A 458 -1.47 19.77 -9.27
C GLY A 458 -0.62 19.61 -7.99
N GLY A 459 -0.73 18.50 -7.26
CA GLY A 459 0.12 18.21 -6.11
C GLY A 459 -0.31 18.89 -4.80
N ALA A 460 0.11 18.32 -3.68
CA ALA A 460 -0.29 18.79 -2.36
C ALA A 460 0.54 20.00 -1.90
N GLY A 461 0.02 21.20 -2.12
CA GLY A 461 0.21 22.31 -1.18
C GLY A 461 1.54 23.07 -1.18
N ALA A 462 1.99 23.57 -2.33
CA ALA A 462 2.77 24.81 -2.42
C ALA A 462 2.65 25.39 -3.85
N GLY A 463 2.46 26.71 -3.98
CA GLY A 463 2.60 27.42 -5.26
C GLY A 463 1.70 26.96 -6.41
N ARG A 464 0.35 26.94 -6.24
CA ARG A 464 -0.57 26.71 -7.38
C ARG A 464 -0.35 27.69 -8.52
N ASP A 465 0.06 28.93 -8.23
CA ASP A 465 0.34 29.95 -9.24
C ASP A 465 1.73 29.81 -9.86
N GLU A 466 2.75 29.40 -9.08
CA GLU A 466 4.09 29.08 -9.58
C GLU A 466 4.08 27.83 -10.47
N ALA A 467 3.37 26.77 -10.07
CA ALA A 467 3.12 25.59 -10.89
C ALA A 467 2.26 25.89 -12.14
N ARG A 468 1.50 26.99 -12.13
CA ARG A 468 0.77 27.48 -13.32
C ARG A 468 1.70 28.17 -14.30
N ALA A 469 2.75 28.85 -13.81
CA ALA A 469 3.76 29.55 -14.60
C ALA A 469 4.90 28.62 -15.08
N ALA A 470 5.31 27.66 -14.27
CA ALA A 470 6.22 26.57 -14.66
C ALA A 470 5.58 25.71 -15.75
N GLY A 471 6.41 25.13 -16.64
CA GLY A 471 5.95 24.26 -17.73
C GLY A 471 5.35 22.93 -17.26
N TRP A 472 5.08 22.03 -18.20
CA TRP A 472 4.76 20.65 -17.84
C TRP A 472 5.97 19.99 -17.15
N PRO A 473 5.79 19.16 -16.11
CA PRO A 473 6.88 18.39 -15.53
C PRO A 473 7.53 17.44 -16.54
N ASP A 474 8.85 17.57 -16.72
CA ASP A 474 9.68 16.65 -17.51
C ASP A 474 10.21 15.46 -16.67
N ASP A 475 9.90 15.39 -15.37
CA ASP A 475 10.30 14.29 -14.48
C ASP A 475 9.74 12.93 -14.94
N PRO A 476 10.52 11.82 -14.84
CA PRO A 476 10.05 10.49 -15.21
C PRO A 476 8.90 9.99 -14.34
N ILE A 477 7.81 9.57 -14.98
CA ILE A 477 6.65 8.92 -14.36
C ILE A 477 7.07 7.52 -13.89
N ALA A 478 7.07 7.30 -12.57
CA ALA A 478 7.30 5.98 -12.01
C ALA A 478 6.18 5.01 -12.45
N THR A 479 6.54 3.94 -13.19
CA THR A 479 5.58 2.99 -13.77
C THR A 479 5.48 1.64 -13.03
N GLY A 480 6.34 1.39 -12.04
CA GLY A 480 6.44 0.09 -11.36
C GLY A 480 5.12 -0.44 -10.76
N TRP A 481 4.26 0.48 -10.29
CA TRP A 481 2.93 0.16 -9.74
C TRP A 481 2.00 -0.56 -10.73
N LEU A 482 2.18 -0.35 -12.04
CA LEU A 482 1.40 -1.05 -13.08
C LEU A 482 1.66 -2.56 -13.12
N GLY A 483 2.83 -3.00 -12.64
CA GLY A 483 3.30 -4.38 -12.74
C GLY A 483 3.15 -5.22 -11.49
N LEU A 484 2.56 -4.68 -10.40
CA LEU A 484 2.51 -5.33 -9.08
C LEU A 484 1.58 -6.55 -9.02
N PHE A 485 0.48 -6.53 -9.76
CA PHE A 485 -0.49 -7.62 -9.83
C PHE A 485 -1.20 -7.63 -11.18
N ASP A 486 -1.76 -8.79 -11.54
CA ASP A 486 -2.74 -8.92 -12.63
C ASP A 486 -4.15 -9.12 -12.02
N GLY A 487 -5.23 -8.85 -12.75
CA GLY A 487 -6.60 -9.13 -12.32
C GLY A 487 -7.55 -7.92 -12.35
N GLN A 488 -8.58 -7.92 -11.52
CA GLN A 488 -9.69 -6.97 -11.60
C GLN A 488 -10.25 -6.58 -10.22
N VAL A 489 -10.44 -5.29 -10.00
CA VAL A 489 -11.03 -4.70 -8.79
C VAL A 489 -12.24 -3.85 -9.19
N ARG A 490 -13.44 -4.24 -8.77
CA ARG A 490 -14.66 -3.43 -8.91
C ARG A 490 -14.92 -2.66 -7.63
N LEU A 491 -15.12 -1.34 -7.72
CA LEU A 491 -15.40 -0.44 -6.61
C LEU A 491 -16.72 0.30 -6.83
N THR A 492 -17.64 0.19 -5.88
CA THR A 492 -18.82 1.05 -5.77
C THR A 492 -18.73 1.90 -4.50
N ALA A 493 -18.91 3.21 -4.60
CA ALA A 493 -18.86 4.11 -3.45
C ALA A 493 -19.97 5.17 -3.47
N ASP A 494 -20.51 5.50 -2.30
CA ASP A 494 -21.51 6.59 -2.15
C ASP A 494 -20.90 7.93 -2.57
N SER A 495 -19.65 8.20 -2.18
CA SER A 495 -18.84 9.25 -2.80
C SER A 495 -17.34 9.05 -2.65
N LEU A 496 -16.57 9.62 -3.59
CA LEU A 496 -15.11 9.69 -3.54
C LEU A 496 -14.69 11.16 -3.70
N THR A 497 -13.97 11.68 -2.72
CA THR A 497 -13.44 13.05 -2.71
C THR A 497 -11.93 13.04 -2.89
N PHE A 498 -11.41 13.72 -3.91
CA PHE A 498 -9.98 13.83 -4.20
C PHE A 498 -9.67 15.26 -4.66
N GLY A 499 -8.64 15.90 -4.11
CA GLY A 499 -8.23 17.24 -4.54
C GLY A 499 -9.28 18.36 -4.44
N GLY A 500 -10.32 18.19 -3.62
CA GLY A 500 -11.49 19.09 -3.57
C GLY A 500 -12.59 18.78 -4.58
N THR A 501 -12.37 17.85 -5.52
CA THR A 501 -13.41 17.30 -6.40
C THR A 501 -14.15 16.16 -5.69
N ARG A 502 -15.48 16.19 -5.70
CA ARG A 502 -16.34 15.11 -5.18
C ARG A 502 -17.02 14.38 -6.34
N LEU A 503 -16.84 13.06 -6.39
CA LEU A 503 -17.60 12.13 -7.23
C LEU A 503 -18.70 11.50 -6.38
N SER A 504 -19.96 11.51 -6.81
CA SER A 504 -21.07 10.86 -6.08
C SER A 504 -22.29 10.62 -7.00
N PRO A 505 -22.81 9.38 -7.12
CA PRO A 505 -22.17 8.12 -6.72
C PRO A 505 -20.96 7.79 -7.61
N LEU A 506 -20.19 6.76 -7.24
CA LEU A 506 -19.12 6.19 -8.06
C LEU A 506 -19.33 4.68 -8.27
N ASP A 507 -19.24 4.24 -9.52
CA ASP A 507 -19.12 2.84 -9.95
C ASP A 507 -17.98 2.76 -10.97
N ALA A 508 -16.89 2.08 -10.59
CA ALA A 508 -15.71 1.92 -11.42
C ALA A 508 -15.11 0.50 -11.33
N THR A 509 -14.43 0.07 -12.38
CA THR A 509 -13.72 -1.20 -12.45
C THR A 509 -12.29 -0.99 -12.93
N VAL A 510 -11.32 -1.38 -12.11
CA VAL A 510 -9.89 -1.37 -12.46
C VAL A 510 -9.50 -2.76 -12.93
N THR A 511 -8.88 -2.88 -14.10
CA THR A 511 -8.35 -4.13 -14.63
C THR A 511 -6.86 -3.97 -14.92
N ALA A 512 -6.02 -4.75 -14.25
CA ALA A 512 -4.58 -4.78 -14.44
C ALA A 512 -4.17 -6.05 -15.20
N GLU A 513 -3.37 -5.92 -16.23
CA GLU A 513 -2.83 -7.06 -16.97
C GLU A 513 -1.47 -6.70 -17.54
N ARG A 514 -0.41 -7.42 -17.14
CA ARG A 514 0.97 -7.30 -17.63
C ARG A 514 1.43 -5.84 -17.82
N SER A 515 1.44 -5.04 -16.76
CA SER A 515 1.84 -3.62 -16.80
C SER A 515 0.95 -2.69 -17.66
N ARG A 516 -0.31 -3.10 -17.93
CA ARG A 516 -1.36 -2.24 -18.49
C ARG A 516 -2.54 -2.22 -17.53
N MET A 517 -2.92 -1.03 -17.05
CA MET A 517 -4.07 -0.84 -16.17
C MET A 517 -5.15 -0.04 -16.89
N VAL A 518 -6.38 -0.55 -16.85
CA VAL A 518 -7.60 0.09 -17.38
C VAL A 518 -8.48 0.45 -16.20
N PHE A 519 -8.89 1.71 -16.12
CA PHE A 519 -9.87 2.23 -15.19
C PHE A 519 -11.13 2.52 -16.00
N ASP A 520 -12.16 1.68 -15.86
CA ASP A 520 -13.46 1.86 -16.49
C ASP A 520 -14.41 2.53 -15.49
N ILE A 521 -14.97 3.68 -15.86
CA ILE A 521 -15.93 4.46 -15.07
C ILE A 521 -17.30 4.23 -15.68
N ALA A 522 -18.00 3.22 -15.15
CA ALA A 522 -19.37 2.90 -15.55
C ALA A 522 -20.33 4.05 -15.20
N ARG A 523 -20.10 4.71 -14.05
CA ARG A 523 -20.81 5.93 -13.64
C ARG A 523 -20.05 6.69 -12.55
N ALA A 524 -19.85 7.99 -12.73
CA ALA A 524 -19.51 8.92 -11.66
C ALA A 524 -20.40 10.16 -11.75
N GLY A 525 -21.07 10.57 -10.68
CA GLY A 525 -21.71 11.90 -10.64
C GLY A 525 -20.66 12.96 -10.28
N ALA A 526 -20.54 14.04 -11.07
CA ALA A 526 -19.50 15.05 -10.86
C ALA A 526 -19.96 16.41 -11.40
N PHE A 527 -19.60 17.51 -10.71
CA PHE A 527 -19.92 18.88 -11.14
C PHE A 527 -21.40 19.10 -11.51
N GLY A 528 -22.32 18.49 -10.74
CA GLY A 528 -23.78 18.55 -10.99
C GLY A 528 -24.29 17.63 -12.12
N GLY A 529 -23.40 17.07 -12.95
CA GLY A 529 -23.73 16.18 -14.05
C GLY A 529 -23.27 14.73 -13.84
N THR A 530 -23.15 14.00 -14.94
CA THR A 530 -22.67 12.61 -14.96
C THR A 530 -21.46 12.42 -15.86
N LEU A 531 -20.51 11.62 -15.43
CA LEU A 531 -19.28 11.25 -16.11
C LEU A 531 -19.23 9.73 -16.32
N THR A 532 -18.85 9.32 -17.52
CA THR A 532 -18.58 7.93 -17.89
C THR A 532 -17.36 7.87 -18.81
N GLY A 533 -16.73 6.69 -18.91
CA GLY A 533 -15.61 6.49 -19.84
C GLY A 533 -14.50 5.61 -19.29
N SER A 534 -13.33 5.65 -19.91
CA SER A 534 -12.16 4.87 -19.48
C SER A 534 -10.86 5.67 -19.52
N PHE A 535 -9.95 5.31 -18.62
CA PHE A 535 -8.54 5.72 -18.63
C PHE A 535 -7.66 4.49 -18.70
N VAL A 536 -6.61 4.52 -19.52
CA VAL A 536 -5.67 3.40 -19.72
C VAL A 536 -4.25 3.91 -19.52
N ALA A 537 -3.56 3.37 -18.53
CA ALA A 537 -2.12 3.54 -18.35
C ALA A 537 -1.40 2.26 -18.79
N ASN A 538 -0.42 2.38 -19.69
CA ASN A 538 0.29 1.25 -20.26
C ASN A 538 1.80 1.48 -20.19
N GLY A 539 2.52 0.61 -19.47
CA GLY A 539 3.99 0.62 -19.38
C GLY A 539 4.68 -0.43 -20.27
N ARG A 540 3.94 -1.10 -21.16
CA ARG A 540 4.51 -2.10 -22.09
C ARG A 540 5.22 -1.38 -23.24
N GLY A 541 6.56 -1.41 -23.26
CA GLY A 541 7.37 -0.85 -24.35
C GLY A 541 7.50 0.68 -24.34
N GLY A 542 7.40 1.29 -23.16
CA GLY A 542 7.29 2.74 -22.97
C GLY A 542 6.01 3.09 -22.23
N PHE A 543 5.93 4.29 -21.62
CA PHE A 543 4.70 4.75 -21.00
C PHE A 543 3.78 5.41 -22.03
N SER A 544 2.50 5.06 -21.96
CA SER A 544 1.44 5.66 -22.76
C SER A 544 0.15 5.76 -21.95
N ALA A 545 -0.58 6.84 -22.13
CA ALA A 545 -1.84 7.13 -21.47
C ALA A 545 -2.94 7.35 -22.51
N ARG A 546 -4.09 6.71 -22.35
CA ARG A 546 -5.28 6.95 -23.18
C ARG A 546 -6.48 7.29 -22.33
N THR A 547 -7.29 8.22 -22.80
CA THR A 547 -8.52 8.69 -22.15
C THR A 547 -9.65 8.64 -23.17
N ASP A 548 -10.80 8.08 -22.80
CA ASP A 548 -12.09 8.29 -23.48
C ASP A 548 -13.11 8.68 -22.40
N LEU A 549 -13.51 9.95 -22.34
CA LEU A 549 -14.43 10.46 -21.34
C LEU A 549 -15.64 11.13 -21.99
N ARG A 550 -16.81 10.89 -21.40
CA ARG A 550 -18.07 11.56 -21.74
C ARG A 550 -18.70 12.10 -20.46
N ALA A 551 -18.84 13.41 -20.40
CA ALA A 551 -19.56 14.14 -19.37
C ALA A 551 -20.89 14.64 -19.95
N ARG A 552 -21.97 14.57 -19.17
CA ARG A 552 -23.30 15.09 -19.53
C ARG A 552 -23.87 15.98 -18.46
N GLY A 553 -24.42 17.13 -18.86
CA GLY A 553 -25.02 18.12 -17.96
C GLY A 553 -24.08 18.63 -16.86
N VAL A 554 -22.77 18.67 -17.09
CA VAL A 554 -21.78 19.12 -16.09
C VAL A 554 -21.67 20.64 -16.08
N ASP A 555 -21.53 21.22 -14.88
CA ASP A 555 -21.15 22.62 -14.69
C ASP A 555 -19.68 22.80 -15.13
N LEU A 556 -19.50 23.50 -16.26
CA LEU A 556 -18.18 23.67 -16.84
C LEU A 556 -17.32 24.65 -16.02
N ARG A 557 -17.91 25.61 -15.31
CA ARG A 557 -17.17 26.53 -14.45
C ARG A 557 -16.52 25.75 -13.31
N ALA A 558 -17.29 24.88 -12.65
CA ALA A 558 -16.81 24.06 -11.53
C ALA A 558 -15.72 23.08 -12.00
N PHE A 559 -15.90 22.45 -13.17
CA PHE A 559 -14.89 21.58 -13.78
C PHE A 559 -13.58 22.33 -14.12
N LEU A 560 -13.66 23.43 -14.88
CA LEU A 560 -12.50 24.21 -15.30
C LEU A 560 -11.80 24.89 -14.11
N SER A 561 -12.53 25.28 -13.07
CA SER A 561 -11.95 25.82 -11.83
C SER A 561 -11.19 24.76 -11.04
N ALA A 562 -11.70 23.53 -10.98
CA ALA A 562 -11.09 22.44 -10.21
C ALA A 562 -9.78 21.92 -10.83
N PHE A 563 -9.69 21.84 -12.17
CA PHE A 563 -8.55 21.23 -12.87
C PHE A 563 -7.62 22.24 -13.56
N LEU A 564 -8.17 23.32 -14.12
CA LEU A 564 -7.41 24.31 -14.90
C LEU A 564 -7.34 25.68 -14.21
N GLY A 565 -7.98 25.83 -13.05
CA GLY A 565 -8.10 27.10 -12.30
C GLY A 565 -8.81 28.22 -13.06
N TYR A 566 -9.62 27.88 -14.06
CA TYR A 566 -10.25 28.84 -14.98
C TYR A 566 -11.74 28.92 -14.71
N ASP A 567 -12.25 30.10 -14.38
CA ASP A 567 -13.63 30.32 -13.91
C ASP A 567 -14.44 31.29 -14.77
N ARG A 568 -13.85 31.77 -15.88
CA ARG A 568 -14.44 32.77 -16.79
C ARG A 568 -15.47 32.20 -17.75
N LEU A 569 -15.45 30.91 -18.05
CA LEU A 569 -16.51 30.26 -18.85
C LEU A 569 -17.47 29.54 -17.91
N THR A 570 -18.75 29.87 -18.01
CA THR A 570 -19.81 29.35 -17.13
C THR A 570 -21.00 28.86 -17.94
N GLY A 571 -21.63 27.77 -17.48
CA GLY A 571 -22.75 27.12 -18.15
C GLY A 571 -22.73 25.62 -17.90
N SER A 572 -23.85 24.94 -18.18
CA SER A 572 -23.94 23.47 -18.08
C SER A 572 -24.02 22.82 -19.46
N GLY A 573 -23.53 21.58 -19.57
CA GLY A 573 -23.63 20.86 -20.82
C GLY A 573 -22.78 19.60 -20.93
N ASP A 574 -22.55 19.19 -22.17
CA ASP A 574 -21.98 17.90 -22.53
C ASP A 574 -20.55 18.08 -23.08
N VAL A 575 -19.64 17.23 -22.63
CA VAL A 575 -18.24 17.19 -23.07
C VAL A 575 -17.91 15.76 -23.47
N ALA A 576 -17.35 15.56 -24.66
CA ALA A 576 -16.77 14.28 -25.07
C ALA A 576 -15.31 14.50 -25.45
N PHE A 577 -14.40 13.67 -24.96
CA PHE A 577 -12.96 13.81 -25.17
C PHE A 577 -12.29 12.45 -25.28
N ARG A 578 -11.56 12.23 -26.38
CA ARG A 578 -10.74 11.04 -26.62
C ARG A 578 -9.31 11.48 -26.94
N ALA A 579 -8.33 10.96 -26.20
CA ALA A 579 -6.93 11.28 -26.45
C ALA A 579 -5.98 10.12 -26.10
N LEU A 580 -4.81 10.13 -26.73
CA LEU A 580 -3.67 9.25 -26.53
C LEU A 580 -2.41 10.11 -26.42
N GLY A 581 -1.57 9.87 -25.42
CA GLY A 581 -0.22 10.42 -25.32
C GLY A 581 0.81 9.32 -25.09
N VAL A 582 2.03 9.52 -25.57
CA VAL A 582 3.16 8.59 -25.47
C VAL A 582 4.40 9.32 -24.98
N GLY A 583 4.95 8.90 -23.86
CA GLY A 583 6.07 9.59 -23.22
C GLY A 583 6.25 9.18 -21.78
N ASP A 584 7.48 9.25 -21.30
CA ASP A 584 7.87 8.91 -19.92
C ASP A 584 7.65 10.05 -18.93
N SER A 585 7.37 11.28 -19.38
CA SER A 585 7.05 12.45 -18.54
C SER A 585 5.73 13.11 -18.92
N VAL A 586 5.20 13.97 -18.04
CA VAL A 586 3.94 14.71 -18.31
C VAL A 586 4.11 15.62 -19.52
N ALA A 587 5.28 16.26 -19.65
CA ALA A 587 5.63 17.08 -20.79
C ALA A 587 5.75 16.28 -22.10
N ALA A 588 6.31 15.06 -22.06
CA ALA A 588 6.36 14.19 -23.24
C ALA A 588 4.96 13.73 -23.67
N LEU A 589 4.07 13.42 -22.72
CA LEU A 589 2.65 13.11 -23.00
C LEU A 589 1.90 14.31 -23.60
N ALA A 590 2.15 15.53 -23.11
CA ALA A 590 1.53 16.75 -23.63
C ALA A 590 1.98 17.08 -25.07
N ARG A 591 3.28 16.89 -25.37
CA ARG A 591 3.87 17.12 -26.70
C ARG A 591 3.50 16.05 -27.75
N SER A 592 3.15 14.83 -27.31
CA SER A 592 2.76 13.72 -28.19
C SER A 592 1.25 13.51 -28.27
N LEU A 593 0.45 14.41 -27.70
CA LEU A 593 -0.98 14.18 -27.55
C LEU A 593 -1.68 14.16 -28.91
N GLU A 594 -2.40 13.08 -29.18
CA GLU A 594 -3.28 12.89 -30.33
C GLU A 594 -4.71 12.67 -29.84
N GLY A 595 -5.72 13.16 -30.54
CA GLY A 595 -7.10 12.99 -30.10
C GLY A 595 -8.14 13.85 -30.79
N GLU A 596 -9.35 13.82 -30.23
CA GLU A 596 -10.49 14.60 -30.66
C GLU A 596 -11.44 14.89 -29.48
N GLY A 597 -12.26 15.93 -29.60
CA GLY A 597 -13.29 16.22 -28.62
C GLY A 597 -14.39 17.14 -29.12
N SER A 598 -15.43 17.28 -28.32
CA SER A 598 -16.53 18.21 -28.55
C SER A 598 -17.10 18.74 -27.25
N LEU A 599 -17.61 19.95 -27.32
CA LEU A 599 -18.25 20.70 -26.25
C LEU A 599 -19.61 21.20 -26.76
N ARG A 600 -20.65 21.04 -25.95
CA ARG A 600 -21.96 21.68 -26.15
C ARG A 600 -22.48 22.20 -24.83
N LEU A 601 -22.65 23.51 -24.71
CA LEU A 601 -23.18 24.19 -23.53
C LEU A 601 -24.53 24.83 -23.87
N ALA A 602 -25.42 24.84 -22.88
CA ALA A 602 -26.70 25.54 -22.95
C ALA A 602 -26.84 26.47 -21.74
N GLY A 603 -27.09 27.76 -21.99
CA GLY A 603 -27.24 28.81 -20.98
C GLY A 603 -25.95 29.08 -20.21
N GLY A 604 -25.31 30.21 -20.47
CA GLY A 604 -24.04 30.53 -19.84
C GLY A 604 -23.61 31.98 -19.93
N GLU A 605 -22.49 32.29 -19.28
CA GLU A 605 -21.84 33.60 -19.30
C GLU A 605 -20.33 33.42 -19.51
N LEU A 606 -19.80 34.11 -20.51
CA LEU A 606 -18.37 34.29 -20.74
C LEU A 606 -17.92 35.58 -20.07
N LYS A 607 -17.25 35.47 -18.93
CA LYS A 607 -16.74 36.59 -18.13
C LYS A 607 -15.41 37.13 -18.64
N GLY A 608 -15.17 38.41 -18.37
CA GLY A 608 -14.03 39.16 -18.87
C GLY A 608 -14.21 39.70 -20.29
N VAL A 609 -15.32 39.39 -20.99
CA VAL A 609 -15.57 39.77 -22.37
C VAL A 609 -17.04 40.15 -22.56
N ASP A 610 -17.35 41.39 -22.93
CA ASP A 610 -18.66 41.79 -23.45
C ASP A 610 -18.55 42.06 -24.97
N LEU A 611 -18.95 41.06 -25.77
CA LEU A 611 -18.92 41.14 -27.24
C LEU A 611 -19.91 42.20 -27.79
N SER A 612 -21.00 42.47 -27.09
CA SER A 612 -22.01 43.44 -27.54
C SER A 612 -21.52 44.88 -27.33
N ALA A 613 -20.93 45.18 -26.16
CA ALA A 613 -20.28 46.46 -25.93
C ALA A 613 -19.04 46.64 -26.81
N MET A 614 -18.24 45.58 -27.02
CA MET A 614 -17.08 45.62 -27.91
C MET A 614 -17.49 46.01 -29.35
N LEU A 615 -18.50 45.38 -29.93
CA LEU A 615 -18.99 45.72 -31.27
C LEU A 615 -19.60 47.13 -31.33
N ARG A 616 -20.25 47.60 -30.25
CA ARG A 616 -20.88 48.93 -30.19
C ARG A 616 -19.87 50.07 -30.07
N PHE A 617 -18.74 49.86 -29.39
CA PHE A 617 -17.76 50.92 -29.09
C PHE A 617 -16.42 50.76 -29.82
N LEU A 618 -16.20 49.64 -30.54
CA LEU A 618 -14.98 49.33 -31.30
C LEU A 618 -13.69 49.38 -30.46
N ASP A 619 -13.82 49.06 -29.17
CA ASP A 619 -12.77 49.26 -28.16
C ASP A 619 -12.43 47.93 -27.45
N PRO A 620 -11.27 47.31 -27.73
CA PRO A 620 -10.86 46.09 -27.06
C PRO A 620 -10.44 46.33 -25.60
N ALA A 621 -10.20 47.58 -25.16
CA ALA A 621 -9.90 47.88 -23.77
C ALA A 621 -11.12 47.78 -22.84
N ARG A 622 -12.34 47.60 -23.40
CA ARG A 622 -13.55 47.21 -22.65
C ARG A 622 -13.68 45.71 -22.40
N VAL A 623 -12.69 44.90 -22.79
CA VAL A 623 -12.48 43.53 -22.29
C VAL A 623 -11.94 43.61 -20.85
N GLY A 624 -12.83 43.83 -19.89
CA GLY A 624 -12.51 44.07 -18.46
C GLY A 624 -13.09 43.01 -17.53
N GLU A 625 -12.49 42.79 -16.35
CA GLU A 625 -12.81 41.65 -15.48
C GLU A 625 -14.27 41.57 -15.01
N GLU A 626 -14.99 42.70 -14.91
CA GLU A 626 -16.41 42.76 -14.53
C GLU A 626 -17.38 42.71 -15.73
N THR A 627 -16.88 42.56 -16.96
CA THR A 627 -17.72 42.44 -18.17
C THR A 627 -18.08 40.99 -18.46
N ALA A 628 -19.25 40.73 -19.07
CA ALA A 628 -19.64 39.37 -19.44
C ALA A 628 -20.59 39.32 -20.65
N THR A 629 -20.42 38.31 -21.50
CA THR A 629 -21.34 37.97 -22.58
C THR A 629 -22.18 36.79 -22.15
N ARG A 630 -23.48 37.00 -21.92
CA ARG A 630 -24.44 35.91 -21.75
C ARG A 630 -24.72 35.25 -23.10
N TYR A 631 -24.78 33.92 -23.13
CA TYR A 631 -25.08 33.13 -24.32
C TYR A 631 -26.14 32.06 -24.02
N ASP A 632 -26.89 31.69 -25.06
CA ASP A 632 -27.91 30.65 -25.04
C ASP A 632 -27.28 29.30 -25.41
N HIS A 633 -26.40 29.28 -26.43
CA HIS A 633 -25.64 28.09 -26.84
C HIS A 633 -24.17 28.41 -27.09
N LEU A 634 -23.29 27.46 -26.74
CA LEU A 634 -21.89 27.47 -27.17
C LEU A 634 -21.51 26.06 -27.57
N THR A 635 -21.01 25.89 -28.80
CA THR A 635 -20.53 24.60 -29.29
C THR A 635 -19.12 24.72 -29.89
N ALA A 636 -18.36 23.63 -29.86
CA ALA A 636 -17.08 23.50 -30.57
C ALA A 636 -16.73 22.02 -30.71
N SER A 637 -16.03 21.66 -31.77
CA SER A 637 -15.25 20.43 -31.85
C SER A 637 -13.78 20.72 -32.07
N TRP A 638 -12.92 19.76 -31.78
CA TRP A 638 -11.48 19.89 -32.00
C TRP A 638 -10.82 18.55 -32.30
N THR A 639 -9.72 18.64 -33.03
CA THR A 639 -8.73 17.56 -33.17
C THR A 639 -7.44 17.97 -32.48
N ILE A 640 -6.63 16.99 -32.08
CA ILE A 640 -5.30 17.19 -31.51
C ILE A 640 -4.34 16.30 -32.29
N ALA A 641 -3.24 16.88 -32.76
CA ALA A 641 -2.14 16.16 -33.39
C ALA A 641 -0.82 16.76 -32.90
N GLU A 642 0.13 15.93 -32.46
CA GLU A 642 1.44 16.34 -31.94
C GLU A 642 1.33 17.43 -30.85
N GLY A 643 0.38 17.27 -29.92
CA GLY A 643 0.13 18.23 -28.85
C GLY A 643 -0.57 19.52 -29.28
N VAL A 644 -0.83 19.74 -30.57
CA VAL A 644 -1.52 20.95 -31.07
C VAL A 644 -3.00 20.66 -31.31
N MET A 645 -3.84 21.24 -30.45
CA MET A 645 -5.30 21.26 -30.62
C MET A 645 -5.70 22.26 -31.72
N ARG A 646 -6.63 21.89 -32.60
CA ARG A 646 -7.22 22.75 -33.63
C ARG A 646 -8.74 22.66 -33.62
N THR A 647 -9.41 23.81 -33.75
CA THR A 647 -10.87 23.93 -33.87
C THR A 647 -11.20 24.88 -35.01
N ALA A 648 -12.30 24.63 -35.71
CA ALA A 648 -12.75 25.41 -36.88
C ALA A 648 -14.25 25.73 -36.87
N ASP A 649 -14.98 25.23 -35.87
CA ASP A 649 -16.44 25.19 -35.78
C ASP A 649 -16.93 25.71 -34.42
N LEU A 650 -16.14 26.54 -33.72
CA LEU A 650 -16.62 27.16 -32.49
C LEU A 650 -17.78 28.10 -32.83
N THR A 651 -18.91 27.92 -32.17
CA THR A 651 -20.08 28.80 -32.24
C THR A 651 -20.47 29.28 -30.86
N LEU A 652 -20.89 30.54 -30.78
CA LEU A 652 -21.55 31.14 -29.63
C LEU A 652 -22.78 31.88 -30.13
N GLU A 653 -23.94 31.54 -29.58
CA GLU A 653 -25.23 32.16 -29.87
C GLU A 653 -25.71 32.89 -28.63
N ALA A 654 -25.96 34.18 -28.74
CA ALA A 654 -26.44 35.04 -27.67
C ALA A 654 -27.55 35.98 -28.18
N PRO A 655 -28.40 36.54 -27.30
CA PRO A 655 -29.61 37.28 -27.72
C PRO A 655 -29.38 38.51 -28.62
N LEU A 656 -28.15 39.07 -28.65
CA LEU A 656 -27.78 40.27 -29.41
C LEU A 656 -26.60 40.05 -30.36
N VAL A 657 -25.93 38.89 -30.30
CA VAL A 657 -24.68 38.63 -31.03
C VAL A 657 -24.53 37.14 -31.29
N THR A 658 -24.13 36.78 -32.50
CA THR A 658 -23.58 35.45 -32.81
C THR A 658 -22.08 35.58 -33.02
N ALA A 659 -21.32 34.56 -32.70
CA ALA A 659 -19.89 34.54 -32.98
C ALA A 659 -19.44 33.17 -33.47
N THR A 660 -18.65 33.14 -34.54
CA THR A 660 -17.94 31.94 -35.00
C THR A 660 -16.47 32.04 -34.60
N GLY A 661 -15.78 30.91 -34.46
CA GLY A 661 -14.37 30.89 -34.06
C GLY A 661 -13.57 29.73 -34.65
N ALA A 662 -12.31 30.02 -34.96
CA ALA A 662 -11.35 29.06 -35.50
C ALA A 662 -9.94 29.39 -35.01
N GLY A 663 -9.09 28.37 -34.84
CA GLY A 663 -7.72 28.56 -34.38
C GLY A 663 -7.11 27.31 -33.76
N SER A 664 -6.06 27.50 -32.97
CA SER A 664 -5.31 26.43 -32.34
C SER A 664 -4.85 26.76 -30.93
N ALA A 665 -4.69 25.72 -30.10
CA ALA A 665 -3.97 25.79 -28.84
C ALA A 665 -2.87 24.72 -28.83
N ASP A 666 -1.62 25.15 -28.63
CA ASP A 666 -0.50 24.25 -28.41
C ASP A 666 -0.51 23.84 -26.92
N ILE A 667 -0.86 22.58 -26.67
CA ILE A 667 -0.94 22.03 -25.32
C ILE A 667 0.47 21.88 -24.75
N GLY A 668 1.45 21.49 -25.56
CA GLY A 668 2.85 21.34 -25.15
C GLY A 668 3.51 22.67 -24.77
N ALA A 669 3.38 23.69 -25.61
CA ALA A 669 3.88 25.04 -25.38
C ALA A 669 2.97 25.91 -24.51
N ARG A 670 1.75 25.45 -24.19
CA ARG A 670 0.77 26.12 -23.31
C ARG A 670 0.31 27.49 -23.83
N THR A 671 0.19 27.61 -25.15
CA THR A 671 -0.20 28.84 -25.88
C THR A 671 -1.45 28.64 -26.73
N LEU A 672 -2.12 29.74 -27.07
CA LEU A 672 -3.26 29.78 -27.98
C LEU A 672 -3.11 30.86 -29.04
N ASP A 673 -3.73 30.63 -30.21
CA ASP A 673 -3.99 31.62 -31.26
C ASP A 673 -5.39 31.32 -31.82
N MET A 674 -6.36 32.09 -31.35
CA MET A 674 -7.79 31.95 -31.69
C MET A 674 -8.28 33.21 -32.38
N ARG A 675 -9.05 33.05 -33.46
CA ARG A 675 -9.83 34.14 -34.07
C ARG A 675 -11.30 33.90 -33.80
N ILE A 676 -11.97 34.91 -33.29
CA ILE A 676 -13.42 34.94 -33.06
C ILE A 676 -13.99 36.02 -33.99
N LYS A 677 -15.00 35.70 -34.81
CA LYS A 677 -15.72 36.64 -35.66
C LYS A 677 -17.13 36.87 -35.08
N PRO A 678 -17.30 37.85 -34.18
CA PRO A 678 -18.62 38.22 -33.68
C PRO A 678 -19.38 39.08 -34.70
N VAL A 679 -20.69 38.90 -34.74
CA VAL A 679 -21.65 39.53 -35.64
C VAL A 679 -22.85 39.98 -34.83
N ALA A 680 -23.14 41.28 -34.81
CA ALA A 680 -24.35 41.79 -34.17
C ALA A 680 -25.60 41.29 -34.92
N LEU A 681 -26.54 40.70 -34.18
CA LEU A 681 -27.84 40.31 -34.73
C LEU A 681 -28.66 41.57 -35.07
N ALA A 682 -29.34 41.56 -36.21
CA ALA A 682 -30.12 42.72 -36.65
C ALA A 682 -31.28 42.99 -35.68
N GLY A 683 -31.29 44.19 -35.09
CA GLY A 683 -32.47 44.69 -34.38
C GLY A 683 -33.64 44.98 -35.35
N PRO A 684 -34.84 45.28 -34.83
CA PRO A 684 -36.00 45.62 -35.66
C PRO A 684 -35.82 46.86 -36.55
N GLU A 685 -34.76 47.64 -36.36
CA GLU A 685 -34.35 48.80 -37.17
C GLU A 685 -33.31 48.45 -38.26
N GLY A 686 -33.07 47.17 -38.54
CA GLY A 686 -32.33 46.71 -39.74
C GLY A 686 -30.80 46.83 -39.71
N GLN A 687 -30.20 47.38 -38.66
CA GLN A 687 -28.73 47.50 -38.51
C GLN A 687 -28.11 46.23 -37.93
N GLY A 688 -28.06 45.16 -38.72
CA GLY A 688 -27.12 44.04 -38.51
C GLY A 688 -25.89 44.19 -39.39
N GLY A 689 -24.76 43.60 -38.98
CA GLY A 689 -23.61 43.41 -39.90
C GLY A 689 -22.24 43.95 -39.47
N THR A 690 -22.09 44.63 -38.32
CA THR A 690 -20.75 45.01 -37.84
C THR A 690 -19.94 43.76 -37.48
N ARG A 691 -19.00 43.37 -38.35
CA ARG A 691 -18.05 42.27 -38.17
C ARG A 691 -16.68 42.83 -37.77
N VAL A 692 -16.28 42.70 -36.50
CA VAL A 692 -14.90 43.02 -36.07
C VAL A 692 -14.26 41.79 -35.45
N PRO A 693 -13.40 41.07 -36.19
CA PRO A 693 -12.75 39.88 -35.67
C PRO A 693 -11.82 40.21 -34.50
N LEU A 694 -11.92 39.40 -33.45
CA LEU A 694 -11.09 39.44 -32.26
C LEU A 694 -10.06 38.31 -32.35
N ARG A 695 -8.79 38.65 -32.26
CA ARG A 695 -7.70 37.68 -32.14
C ARG A 695 -7.24 37.58 -30.69
N ILE A 696 -7.17 36.35 -30.19
CA ILE A 696 -6.75 35.99 -28.84
C ILE A 696 -5.44 35.21 -28.95
N THR A 697 -4.35 35.70 -28.36
CA THR A 697 -3.01 35.10 -28.52
C THR A 697 -2.21 35.00 -27.21
N GLY A 698 -1.21 34.12 -27.21
CA GLY A 698 -0.21 34.03 -26.15
C GLY A 698 -0.45 32.88 -25.17
N PRO A 699 0.17 32.90 -23.98
CA PRO A 699 0.00 31.85 -22.98
C PRO A 699 -1.45 31.74 -22.53
N TRP A 700 -2.00 30.54 -22.46
CA TRP A 700 -3.41 30.32 -22.06
C TRP A 700 -3.76 30.77 -20.63
N ALA A 701 -2.75 31.01 -19.79
CA ALA A 701 -2.89 31.56 -18.44
C ALA A 701 -2.97 33.09 -18.41
N ALA A 702 -2.52 33.77 -19.47
CA ALA A 702 -2.53 35.22 -19.62
C ALA A 702 -2.76 35.62 -21.10
N PRO A 703 -3.93 35.28 -21.67
CA PRO A 703 -4.22 35.55 -23.07
C PRO A 703 -4.32 37.06 -23.36
N ARG A 704 -3.82 37.47 -24.52
CA ARG A 704 -3.91 38.84 -25.03
C ARG A 704 -5.03 38.94 -26.06
N PHE A 705 -5.84 39.99 -25.95
CA PHE A 705 -6.99 40.27 -26.81
C PHE A 705 -6.69 41.47 -27.70
N THR A 706 -6.88 41.32 -29.01
CA THR A 706 -6.56 42.36 -30.02
C THR A 706 -7.59 42.34 -31.14
N LEU A 707 -8.01 43.50 -31.66
CA LEU A 707 -8.82 43.56 -32.87
C LEU A 707 -7.96 43.21 -34.09
N ASP A 708 -8.43 42.28 -34.92
CA ASP A 708 -7.76 41.89 -36.16
C ASP A 708 -8.22 42.83 -37.29
N MET A 709 -7.77 44.09 -37.22
CA MET A 709 -8.08 45.13 -38.21
C MET A 709 -7.55 44.77 -39.62
N GLU A 710 -6.52 43.95 -39.69
CA GLU A 710 -6.00 43.40 -40.95
C GLU A 710 -7.02 42.42 -41.56
N ALA A 711 -7.63 41.54 -40.75
CA ALA A 711 -8.73 40.71 -41.21
C ALA A 711 -9.96 41.53 -41.64
N VAL A 712 -10.31 42.63 -40.94
CA VAL A 712 -11.39 43.55 -41.40
C VAL A 712 -11.07 44.11 -42.80
N ALA A 713 -9.87 44.64 -43.00
CA ALA A 713 -9.46 45.20 -44.28
C ALA A 713 -9.40 44.15 -45.41
N ARG A 714 -8.99 42.92 -45.08
CA ARG A 714 -8.91 41.80 -46.03
C ARG A 714 -10.29 41.25 -46.39
N ASP A 715 -11.16 41.03 -45.40
CA ASP A 715 -12.54 40.58 -45.61
C ASP A 715 -13.31 41.62 -46.45
N ALA A 716 -13.17 42.91 -46.15
CA ALA A 716 -13.79 43.99 -46.93
C ALA A 716 -13.24 44.13 -48.37
N LEU A 717 -11.94 43.87 -48.57
CA LEU A 717 -11.34 43.83 -49.91
C LEU A 717 -11.86 42.61 -50.71
N ALA A 718 -12.01 41.45 -50.07
CA ALA A 718 -12.55 40.25 -50.70
C ALA A 718 -14.03 40.44 -51.08
N GLU A 719 -14.86 40.93 -50.16
CA GLU A 719 -16.28 41.24 -50.39
C GLU A 719 -16.44 42.25 -51.54
N ARG A 720 -15.57 43.27 -51.62
CA ARG A 720 -15.57 44.23 -52.74
C ARG A 720 -15.04 43.65 -54.06
N LEU A 721 -14.13 42.67 -54.03
CA LEU A 721 -13.67 41.97 -55.23
C LEU A 721 -14.76 41.04 -55.77
N GLU A 722 -15.49 40.33 -54.91
CA GLU A 722 -16.65 39.52 -55.28
C GLU A 722 -17.77 40.39 -55.86
N GLU A 723 -18.09 41.53 -55.23
CA GLU A 723 -19.07 42.50 -55.73
C GLU A 723 -18.68 43.05 -57.11
N VAL A 724 -17.43 43.47 -57.30
CA VAL A 724 -16.93 43.95 -58.61
C VAL A 724 -16.89 42.82 -59.65
N GLN A 725 -16.59 41.59 -59.26
CA GLN A 725 -16.67 40.43 -60.16
C GLN A 725 -18.11 40.13 -60.57
N ALA A 726 -19.07 40.24 -59.66
CA ALA A 726 -20.49 40.08 -59.95
C ALA A 726 -21.04 41.20 -60.85
N ASP A 727 -20.66 42.46 -60.59
CA ASP A 727 -21.01 43.61 -61.44
C ASP A 727 -20.46 43.43 -62.87
N ILE A 728 -19.17 43.05 -63.01
CA ILE A 728 -18.55 42.79 -64.32
C ILE A 728 -19.20 41.59 -65.01
N ALA A 729 -19.57 40.54 -64.27
CA ALA A 729 -20.29 39.39 -64.83
C ALA A 729 -21.67 39.80 -65.37
N ALA A 730 -22.41 40.62 -64.63
CA ALA A 730 -23.70 41.15 -65.05
C ALA A 730 -23.59 42.05 -66.29
N ASP A 731 -22.63 42.99 -66.32
CA ASP A 731 -22.38 43.87 -67.47
C ASP A 731 -21.98 43.10 -68.74
N LEU A 732 -21.29 41.96 -68.59
CA LEU A 732 -20.88 41.08 -69.70
C LEU A 732 -21.94 40.01 -70.04
N GLY A 733 -23.06 39.94 -69.31
CA GLY A 733 -24.10 38.93 -69.51
C GLY A 733 -23.62 37.50 -69.26
N ILE A 734 -22.74 37.31 -68.26
CA ILE A 734 -22.16 36.03 -67.86
C ILE A 734 -22.97 35.50 -66.66
N GLU A 735 -23.85 34.54 -66.90
CA GLU A 735 -24.52 33.76 -65.85
C GLU A 735 -23.79 32.41 -65.65
N PRO A 736 -23.11 32.18 -64.51
CA PRO A 736 -22.49 30.90 -64.19
C PRO A 736 -23.56 29.84 -63.88
N ALA A 737 -23.37 28.63 -64.41
CA ALA A 737 -24.16 27.47 -64.00
C ALA A 737 -23.78 27.04 -62.56
N GLU A 738 -24.66 26.26 -61.92
CA GLU A 738 -24.47 25.82 -60.53
C GLU A 738 -23.19 24.97 -60.38
N GLY A 739 -22.16 25.56 -59.75
CA GLY A 739 -20.83 24.95 -59.59
C GLY A 739 -19.80 25.27 -60.70
N GLU A 740 -20.15 26.09 -61.70
CA GLU A 740 -19.23 26.61 -62.72
C GLU A 740 -18.42 27.79 -62.16
N SER A 741 -17.13 27.90 -62.52
CA SER A 741 -16.34 29.07 -62.11
C SER A 741 -16.67 30.28 -62.98
N LEU A 742 -16.44 31.49 -62.46
CA LEU A 742 -16.66 32.73 -63.20
C LEU A 742 -15.75 32.83 -64.44
N GLU A 743 -14.57 32.23 -64.41
CA GLU A 743 -13.64 32.15 -65.55
C GLU A 743 -14.17 31.18 -66.63
N ASP A 744 -14.70 30.02 -66.23
CA ASP A 744 -15.31 29.05 -67.15
C ASP A 744 -16.58 29.61 -67.81
N ALA A 745 -17.45 30.26 -67.01
CA ALA A 745 -18.65 30.92 -67.51
C ALA A 745 -18.33 32.07 -68.47
N ALA A 746 -17.30 32.88 -68.18
CA ALA A 746 -16.83 33.93 -69.08
C ALA A 746 -16.29 33.36 -70.39
N LYS A 747 -15.53 32.26 -70.32
CA LYS A 747 -14.99 31.57 -71.49
C LYS A 747 -16.09 30.96 -72.36
N ARG A 748 -17.09 30.31 -71.75
CA ARG A 748 -18.29 29.78 -72.44
C ARG A 748 -19.02 30.90 -73.17
N ARG A 749 -19.22 32.06 -72.52
CA ARG A 749 -19.89 33.22 -73.14
C ARG A 749 -19.07 33.82 -74.29
N LEU A 750 -17.74 33.84 -74.18
CA LEU A 750 -16.84 34.25 -75.27
C LEU A 750 -16.89 33.29 -76.48
N GLU A 751 -16.92 31.98 -76.25
CA GLU A 751 -17.05 30.97 -77.31
C GLU A 751 -18.43 31.08 -78.00
N GLU A 752 -19.49 31.36 -77.24
CA GLU A 752 -20.86 31.56 -77.75
C GLU A 752 -20.98 32.83 -78.61
N ILE A 753 -20.47 33.98 -78.14
CA ILE A 753 -20.41 35.23 -78.92
C ILE A 753 -19.53 35.07 -80.18
N ALA A 754 -18.41 34.35 -80.07
CA ALA A 754 -17.56 34.08 -81.22
C ALA A 754 -18.26 33.17 -82.26
N LEU A 755 -19.09 32.22 -81.82
CA LEU A 755 -19.95 31.44 -82.72
C LEU A 755 -21.00 32.33 -83.39
N GLU A 756 -21.73 33.16 -82.61
CA GLU A 756 -22.75 34.08 -83.14
C GLU A 756 -22.17 35.05 -84.18
N GLU A 757 -20.99 35.64 -83.94
CA GLU A 757 -20.31 36.49 -84.91
C GLU A 757 -19.81 35.71 -86.13
N LEU A 758 -19.31 34.48 -85.97
CA LEU A 758 -18.88 33.64 -87.09
C LEU A 758 -20.07 33.23 -87.98
N GLU A 759 -21.19 32.84 -87.37
CA GLU A 759 -22.45 32.56 -88.08
C GLU A 759 -22.97 33.82 -88.79
N ARG A 760 -22.89 34.99 -88.15
CA ARG A 760 -23.29 36.28 -88.75
C ARG A 760 -22.39 36.71 -89.91
N ALA A 761 -21.10 36.37 -89.86
CA ALA A 761 -20.12 36.65 -90.92
C ALA A 761 -20.19 35.63 -92.09
N LEU A 762 -20.60 34.40 -91.82
CA LEU A 762 -20.73 33.32 -92.82
C LEU A 762 -22.15 33.22 -93.42
N GLY A 763 -23.17 33.70 -92.71
CA GLY A 763 -24.59 33.66 -93.09
C GLY A 763 -25.09 34.90 -93.83
N GLY A 764 -24.22 35.62 -94.54
CA GLY A 764 -24.57 36.83 -95.26
C GLY A 764 -25.22 36.60 -96.64
N GLU A 765 -26.54 36.35 -96.66
CA GLU A 765 -27.46 36.70 -97.77
C GLU A 765 -28.75 37.35 -97.20
#